data_AF-A2Q7B5-F1
#
_entry.id   AF-A2Q7B5-F1
#
_cell.length_a   1.000
_cell.length_b   1.000
_cell.length_c   1.000
_cell.angle_alpha   90.00
_cell.angle_beta   90.00
_cell.angle_gamma   90.00
#
_symmetry.space_group_name_H-M   'P 1'
#
loop_
_entity.id
_entity.type
_entity.pdbx_description
1 polymer ?
#
loop_
_entity_poly.entity_id
_entity_poly.type
_entity_poly.pdbx_seq_one_letter_code
_entity_poly.pdbx_strand_id
1 'polypeptide(L)'
;MYGTSTGPQTGINTPRSSQSLRPLILTHGSLEFSFLVPTSLHFHASQLKDTFTASLPQPTDELAQDDEPSSVPELVARYIGHVAHEVEEGEDDASGTYVDVLKLALNEFERAFMRGNDVHAVAASLPGITAKKVTVVQAYYAGRTAVGRPLKPYDSALFRAASEEKASIYSVFGGQGNIEEYFDELREIYTTYPSFVDDLITSSAELLQSLSHEPEASKLYSKGLDIMQWLQDRDSQPDTDYLVSAPVSLPLIGLVQLAHFVVTCKVLGKTPGELLERFSGTTGHSQGVVTAAAIASASTWESFDKAAKNALTMLFWIGLRSQQAYPRTSIAPSVLQDSIENGEGTPTPMLSIRDLPRSAVQEHIDTTNQHLPEDRHISISLVNSARNFVVTGPPLSLYGLNLRLRKVKALTGLDQNRVPYTQRKVRFVNRFLPITAPFHSQYLYPAYDRILEDLEDIEIPAESLAIPVFDTKSGSDLSKSGEANVVPALVRMITHDAVNWEQATVFSGATHIVDFGPGGISGLGVLTNRNKDGTGVRVVLAGAMDGTNAEVGYKPELFDRDEQSVQYAIDWVKEYGPRLVKNAVGQTFVDTKMSRLLGIPPIMVAGMTPTTVPWDFVAATMNAGYHIELAGGGYYNAKSMTEAVNKIEKAIPPGRGITINLIYVNPRAMAWQIPLIGRLRAEGVPIEGLTIGAGVPSIEVANEYIETLGIKHIAFKPGSVDAIQQVINIAKANPKFPIILQWTGGRGGGHHSFEDFHQPILQMYSRIRRCENIVLVAGSGFGGSEDTYPYLSGTWSSGFGYPPMPFDGCLFGSRMMISKEAHTSKNAKKAIAEAPGLDDKDWEKTYKGSAGGVVTVLSEMGEPIHKLATRGVLFWHEMDQKIFKLDKAKRVPELKKLRNYIIQKLNDDFQKVWFGRNAAGETVDLEDMTYTEVVHRMVDLMYVKHESRWIDESLKKLTGDFIRRVEERFTTTEGQPSLLQNYSELNTPYPAIDNILASYPEAASQLINAQDVQHFLLLCQRRGQKPVPFVPSLDENFEYWFKKDSLWQSEDLEAVVGQDVGRTCILQGPMAAKFSNIIDEPVADILNGIHQGHIESLIKDVYGGDNSGVPVIEYFGGRFQQEVDDSDIDGLTISEDANKVSYRLSSSPTADLPDLDRWLRLLAGPSYSWRHAMFLADVFVQGHRFQTNPMKRIVAPVPGMYVEVSFPDDPSKT
;
A
#
# COMPACT_ATOMS: atom_id res chain seq x y z
N MET A 1 -43.77 18.18 19.68
CA MET A 1 -44.76 18.59 20.70
C MET A 1 -44.01 18.93 21.97
N TYR A 2 -44.16 20.14 22.49
CA TYR A 2 -43.65 20.54 23.81
C TYR A 2 -44.52 19.90 24.91
N GLY A 3 -43.88 19.31 25.93
CA GLY A 3 -44.56 18.75 27.11
C GLY A 3 -43.56 18.50 28.24
N THR A 4 -43.71 19.28 29.31
CA THR A 4 -42.87 19.42 30.51
C THR A 4 -43.06 18.30 31.55
N SER A 5 -41.98 17.80 32.15
CA SER A 5 -41.97 17.46 33.59
C SER A 5 -40.57 17.65 34.19
N THR A 6 -40.56 18.27 35.36
CA THR A 6 -39.43 18.82 36.11
C THR A 6 -38.75 17.74 36.98
N GLY A 7 -37.44 17.55 36.80
CA GLY A 7 -36.52 16.92 37.76
C GLY A 7 -35.51 17.96 38.28
N PRO A 8 -34.99 17.84 39.52
CA PRO A 8 -34.44 18.96 40.27
C PRO A 8 -33.16 19.51 39.63
N GLN A 9 -33.20 20.80 39.27
CA GLN A 9 -32.02 21.63 39.10
C GLN A 9 -31.25 21.62 40.43
N THR A 10 -30.07 21.02 40.46
CA THR A 10 -29.13 21.17 41.57
C THR A 10 -28.46 22.54 41.45
N GLY A 11 -29.15 23.53 42.04
CA GLY A 11 -28.51 24.75 42.48
C GLY A 11 -27.31 24.41 43.36
N ILE A 12 -26.17 24.97 43.00
CA ILE A 12 -24.98 25.07 43.85
C ILE A 12 -25.39 25.93 45.05
N ASN A 13 -25.86 25.28 46.12
CA ASN A 13 -25.82 25.86 47.46
C ASN A 13 -24.60 25.26 48.16
N THR A 14 -23.45 25.87 47.90
CA THR A 14 -22.29 25.77 48.79
C THR A 14 -22.68 26.34 50.15
N PRO A 15 -22.53 25.59 51.26
CA PRO A 15 -22.45 26.23 52.56
C PRO A 15 -21.19 27.10 52.55
N ARG A 16 -21.35 28.42 52.67
CA ARG A 16 -20.22 29.33 52.95
C ARG A 16 -19.67 29.02 54.34
N SER A 17 -18.75 28.06 54.43
CA SER A 17 -17.69 28.14 55.43
C SER A 17 -16.55 28.93 54.80
N SER A 18 -16.15 30.01 55.46
CA SER A 18 -15.00 30.83 55.11
C SER A 18 -13.71 30.05 55.37
N GLN A 19 -13.42 29.03 54.56
CA GLN A 19 -12.12 28.35 54.60
C GLN A 19 -11.10 29.22 53.83
N SER A 20 -10.11 29.74 54.56
CA SER A 20 -8.94 30.38 53.95
C SER A 20 -8.21 29.36 53.08
N LEU A 21 -8.00 29.66 51.79
CA LEU A 21 -7.29 28.79 50.84
C LEU A 21 -5.85 29.28 50.68
N ARG A 22 -4.89 28.36 50.62
CA ARG A 22 -3.47 28.64 50.37
C ARG A 22 -3.00 27.86 49.14
N PRO A 23 -2.20 28.46 48.25
CA PRO A 23 -1.64 27.73 47.11
C PRO A 23 -0.62 26.68 47.58
N LEU A 24 -0.70 25.51 46.99
CA LEU A 24 0.36 24.51 46.96
C LEU A 24 0.90 24.46 45.52
N ILE A 25 2.21 24.50 45.35
CA ILE A 25 2.86 24.50 44.03
C ILE A 25 3.72 23.23 43.94
N LEU A 26 3.41 22.35 43.00
CA LEU A 26 4.25 21.21 42.62
C LEU A 26 5.20 21.66 41.51
N THR A 27 6.49 21.39 41.67
CA THR A 27 7.53 21.84 40.74
C THR A 27 8.51 20.72 40.45
N HIS A 28 8.86 20.52 39.18
CA HIS A 28 9.93 19.63 38.77
C HIS A 28 10.55 20.12 37.46
N GLY A 29 11.81 20.58 37.49
CA GLY A 29 12.45 21.20 36.34
C GLY A 29 11.65 22.41 35.82
N SER A 30 11.20 22.35 34.56
CA SER A 30 10.36 23.37 33.91
C SER A 30 8.86 23.19 34.15
N LEU A 31 8.44 22.09 34.79
CA LEU A 31 7.04 21.77 35.06
C LEU A 31 6.58 22.40 36.36
N GLU A 32 5.44 23.10 36.32
CA GLU A 32 4.81 23.70 37.50
C GLU A 32 3.29 23.49 37.46
N PHE A 33 2.71 23.09 38.59
CA PHE A 33 1.26 23.07 38.80
C PHE A 33 0.89 23.66 40.15
N SER A 34 -0.06 24.59 40.16
CA SER A 34 -0.57 25.19 41.40
C SER A 34 -2.05 24.86 41.60
N PHE A 35 -2.39 24.40 42.81
CA PHE A 35 -3.77 24.22 43.24
C PHE A 35 -4.00 24.73 44.66
N LEU A 36 -5.26 25.01 44.99
CA LEU A 36 -5.66 25.66 46.24
C LEU A 36 -6.01 24.62 47.30
N VAL A 37 -5.35 24.69 48.45
CA VAL A 37 -5.55 23.78 49.59
C VAL A 37 -6.16 24.57 50.76
N PRO A 38 -7.17 24.04 51.47
CA PRO A 38 -7.67 24.64 52.71
C PRO A 38 -6.55 24.82 53.73
N THR A 39 -6.54 25.96 54.45
CA THR A 39 -5.47 26.30 55.40
C THR A 39 -5.27 25.22 56.47
N SER A 40 -6.34 24.51 56.85
CA SER A 40 -6.28 23.38 57.79
C SER A 40 -5.49 22.17 57.27
N LEU A 41 -5.46 21.96 55.96
CA LEU A 41 -4.77 20.84 55.30
C LEU A 41 -3.42 21.25 54.71
N HIS A 42 -3.12 22.55 54.66
CA HIS A 42 -1.93 23.09 53.98
C HIS A 42 -0.61 22.59 54.57
N PHE A 43 -0.54 22.37 55.89
CA PHE A 43 0.64 21.82 56.54
C PHE A 43 0.93 20.39 56.06
N HIS A 44 -0.08 19.51 56.13
CA HIS A 44 0.02 18.11 55.68
C HIS A 44 0.31 18.01 54.17
N ALA A 45 -0.36 18.83 53.35
CA ALA A 45 -0.09 18.89 51.92
C ALA A 45 1.34 19.38 51.60
N SER A 46 1.92 20.25 52.42
CA SER A 46 3.32 20.68 52.27
C SER A 46 4.30 19.58 52.64
N GLN A 47 4.01 18.81 53.70
CA GLN A 47 4.83 17.66 54.09
C GLN A 47 4.85 16.58 53.00
N LEU A 48 3.68 16.22 52.45
CA LEU A 48 3.54 15.28 51.33
C LEU A 48 4.24 15.79 50.07
N LYS A 49 4.17 17.10 49.79
CA LYS A 49 4.93 17.72 48.71
C LYS A 49 6.43 17.53 48.91
N ASP A 50 6.95 17.76 50.11
CA ASP A 50 8.39 17.71 50.38
C ASP A 50 8.93 16.27 50.24
N THR A 51 8.21 15.27 50.74
CA THR A 51 8.57 13.85 50.58
C THR A 51 8.47 13.40 49.12
N PHE A 52 7.41 13.81 48.40
CA PHE A 52 7.28 13.57 46.97
C PHE A 52 8.41 14.24 46.16
N THR A 53 8.76 15.48 46.47
CA THR A 53 9.84 16.18 45.75
C THR A 53 11.18 15.48 45.97
N ALA A 54 11.39 14.90 47.16
CA ALA A 54 12.59 14.12 47.47
C ALA A 54 12.60 12.73 46.81
N SER A 55 11.44 12.16 46.45
CA SER A 55 11.34 10.86 45.77
C SER A 55 11.59 10.96 44.26
N LEU A 56 11.47 12.15 43.67
CA LEU A 56 11.79 12.40 42.26
C LEU A 56 13.31 12.50 42.03
N PRO A 57 13.80 12.09 40.84
CA PRO A 57 15.20 12.27 40.47
C PRO A 57 15.58 13.75 40.30
N GLN A 58 16.84 14.04 40.02
CA GLN A 58 17.25 15.41 39.67
C GLN A 58 16.74 15.75 38.26
N PRO A 59 16.10 16.93 38.08
CA PRO A 59 15.48 17.26 36.80
C PRO A 59 16.51 17.41 35.68
N THR A 60 16.17 16.89 34.51
CA THR A 60 16.99 17.04 33.29
C THR A 60 16.46 18.18 32.41
N ASP A 61 17.32 18.76 31.58
CA ASP A 61 16.94 19.88 30.70
C ASP A 61 15.81 19.48 29.71
N GLU A 62 15.75 18.21 29.31
CA GLU A 62 14.78 17.67 28.35
C GLU A 62 13.65 16.86 29.01
N LEU A 63 13.66 16.67 30.34
CA LEU A 63 12.73 15.80 31.09
C LEU A 63 12.67 14.36 30.52
N ALA A 64 13.83 13.85 30.11
CA ALA A 64 13.96 12.66 29.28
C ALA A 64 14.26 11.37 30.08
N GLN A 65 14.56 11.46 31.39
CA GLN A 65 14.77 10.28 32.23
C GLN A 65 13.48 9.46 32.38
N ASP A 66 13.58 8.13 32.40
CA ASP A 66 12.41 7.23 32.45
C ASP A 66 11.60 7.41 33.75
N ASP A 67 12.28 7.68 34.85
CA ASP A 67 11.73 7.91 36.18
C ASP A 67 11.43 9.39 36.48
N GLU A 68 11.56 10.28 35.49
CA GLU A 68 11.26 11.72 35.60
C GLU A 68 9.91 12.06 34.92
N PRO A 69 9.07 12.95 35.48
CA PRO A 69 7.85 13.39 34.81
C PRO A 69 8.14 14.24 33.56
N SER A 70 7.53 13.91 32.42
CA SER A 70 7.67 14.64 31.15
C SER A 70 6.56 15.66 30.88
N SER A 71 5.52 15.70 31.72
CA SER A 71 4.41 16.64 31.56
C SER A 71 3.77 17.02 32.89
N VAL A 72 3.06 18.15 32.92
CA VAL A 72 2.34 18.60 34.12
C VAL A 72 1.27 17.59 34.58
N PRO A 73 0.44 17.00 33.71
CA PRO A 73 -0.47 15.93 34.12
C PRO A 73 0.26 14.74 34.77
N GLU A 74 1.40 14.33 34.22
CA GLU A 74 2.20 13.24 34.80
C GLU A 74 2.74 13.59 36.19
N LEU A 75 3.24 14.82 36.38
CA LEU A 75 3.72 15.29 37.68
C LEU A 75 2.62 15.19 38.76
N VAL A 76 1.40 15.63 38.43
CA VAL A 76 0.25 15.58 39.35
C VAL A 76 -0.21 14.14 39.57
N ALA A 77 -0.21 13.29 38.54
CA ALA A 77 -0.54 11.88 38.67
C ALA A 77 0.44 11.16 39.61
N ARG A 78 1.75 11.37 39.44
CA ARG A 78 2.77 10.81 40.35
C ARG A 78 2.60 11.30 41.78
N TYR A 79 2.25 12.57 41.98
CA TYR A 79 1.91 13.09 43.31
C TYR A 79 0.68 12.38 43.91
N ILE A 80 -0.37 12.15 43.12
CA ILE A 80 -1.55 11.37 43.56
C ILE A 80 -1.13 9.96 43.97
N GLY A 81 -0.30 9.29 43.19
CA GLY A 81 0.22 7.96 43.51
C GLY A 81 1.04 7.93 44.80
N HIS A 82 1.92 8.93 44.99
CA HIS A 82 2.70 9.09 46.23
C HIS A 82 1.77 9.22 47.43
N VAL A 83 0.80 10.14 47.39
CA VAL A 83 -0.12 10.35 48.52
C VAL A 83 -1.01 9.13 48.77
N ALA A 84 -1.42 8.41 47.72
CA ALA A 84 -2.20 7.18 47.87
C ALA A 84 -1.42 6.09 48.63
N HIS A 85 -0.13 5.95 48.35
CA HIS A 85 0.75 5.00 49.04
C HIS A 85 0.87 5.32 50.54
N GLU A 86 1.10 6.58 50.90
CA GLU A 86 1.18 7.02 52.31
C GLU A 86 -0.12 6.77 53.09
N VAL A 87 -1.27 6.90 52.41
CA VAL A 87 -2.60 6.61 52.98
C VAL A 87 -2.77 5.10 53.22
N GLU A 88 -2.35 4.26 52.29
CA GLU A 88 -2.48 2.80 52.39
C GLU A 88 -1.53 2.17 53.41
N GLU A 89 -0.31 2.69 53.57
CA GLU A 89 0.65 2.21 54.58
C GLU A 89 0.27 2.61 56.02
N GLY A 90 -0.79 3.40 56.20
CA GLY A 90 -1.30 3.80 57.51
C GLY A 90 -0.49 4.91 58.18
N GLU A 91 0.27 5.69 57.39
CA GLU A 91 0.94 6.91 57.85
C GLU A 91 -0.01 8.12 57.94
N ASP A 92 -1.28 7.95 57.56
CA ASP A 92 -2.31 8.96 57.77
C ASP A 92 -2.53 9.20 59.27
N ASP A 93 -2.76 10.46 59.64
CA ASP A 93 -3.03 10.79 61.03
C ASP A 93 -4.41 10.27 61.48
N ALA A 94 -4.65 10.18 62.79
CA ALA A 94 -5.93 9.71 63.34
C ALA A 94 -7.15 10.54 62.90
N SER A 95 -6.94 11.68 62.23
CA SER A 95 -7.97 12.56 61.66
C SER A 95 -8.21 12.34 60.16
N GLY A 96 -7.42 11.52 59.47
CA GLY A 96 -7.58 11.22 58.04
C GLY A 96 -7.19 12.39 57.12
N THR A 97 -6.20 13.20 57.51
CA THR A 97 -5.87 14.43 56.79
C THR A 97 -5.20 14.18 55.44
N TYR A 98 -4.42 13.10 55.27
CA TYR A 98 -3.81 12.74 53.99
C TYR A 98 -4.86 12.28 52.98
N VAL A 99 -5.87 11.53 53.42
CA VAL A 99 -7.05 11.20 52.60
C VAL A 99 -7.76 12.45 52.08
N ASP A 100 -7.89 13.50 52.89
CA ASP A 100 -8.51 14.75 52.46
C ASP A 100 -7.63 15.54 51.48
N VAL A 101 -6.30 15.50 51.62
CA VAL A 101 -5.36 16.04 50.60
C VAL A 101 -5.48 15.27 49.28
N LEU A 102 -5.58 13.95 49.33
CA LEU A 102 -5.72 13.10 48.16
C LEU A 102 -7.01 13.38 47.40
N LYS A 103 -8.15 13.55 48.10
CA LYS A 103 -9.43 13.96 47.49
C LYS A 103 -9.30 15.29 46.74
N LEU A 104 -8.57 16.26 47.30
CA LEU A 104 -8.33 17.54 46.64
C LEU A 104 -7.48 17.38 45.38
N ALA A 105 -6.37 16.64 45.46
CA ALA A 105 -5.50 16.38 44.31
C ALA A 105 -6.25 15.66 43.17
N LEU A 106 -7.06 14.65 43.50
CA LEU A 106 -7.92 13.94 42.52
C LEU A 106 -8.95 14.86 41.87
N ASN A 107 -9.63 15.71 42.64
CA ASN A 107 -10.61 16.65 42.10
C ASN A 107 -9.96 17.65 41.14
N GLU A 108 -8.77 18.13 41.49
CA GLU A 108 -7.99 19.04 40.65
C GLU A 108 -7.49 18.37 39.38
N PHE A 109 -7.05 17.12 39.46
CA PHE A 109 -6.65 16.33 38.31
C PHE A 109 -7.82 16.05 37.35
N GLU A 110 -8.96 15.60 37.89
CA GLU A 110 -10.19 15.36 37.12
C GLU A 110 -10.68 16.66 36.45
N ARG A 111 -10.59 17.81 37.14
CA ARG A 111 -11.02 19.11 36.64
C ARG A 111 -10.10 19.66 35.55
N ALA A 112 -8.80 19.70 35.81
CA ALA A 112 -7.84 20.40 34.95
C ALA A 112 -7.50 19.58 33.70
N PHE A 113 -7.28 18.27 33.87
CA PHE A 113 -6.72 17.41 32.83
C PHE A 113 -7.73 16.44 32.23
N MET A 114 -8.54 15.76 33.05
CA MET A 114 -9.49 14.78 32.50
C MET A 114 -10.70 15.42 31.84
N ARG A 115 -11.20 16.55 32.37
CA ARG A 115 -12.32 17.32 31.81
C ARG A 115 -13.56 16.45 31.49
N GLY A 116 -13.82 15.44 32.32
CA GLY A 116 -14.93 14.51 32.13
C GLY A 116 -14.63 13.29 31.26
N ASN A 117 -13.45 13.18 30.64
CA ASN A 117 -12.99 12.00 29.90
C ASN A 117 -12.41 10.92 30.85
N ASP A 118 -11.94 9.80 30.31
CA ASP A 118 -11.26 8.73 31.03
C ASP A 118 -9.74 8.94 31.13
N VAL A 119 -9.12 8.38 32.17
CA VAL A 119 -7.67 8.54 32.40
C VAL A 119 -6.83 7.92 31.28
N HIS A 120 -7.31 6.86 30.62
CA HIS A 120 -6.59 6.25 29.50
C HIS A 120 -6.54 7.19 28.30
N ALA A 121 -7.64 7.87 27.96
CA ALA A 121 -7.66 8.85 26.87
C ALA A 121 -6.70 10.02 27.15
N VAL A 122 -6.66 10.51 28.40
CA VAL A 122 -5.70 11.54 28.82
C VAL A 122 -4.27 11.02 28.67
N ALA A 123 -3.96 9.86 29.26
CA ALA A 123 -2.62 9.28 29.24
C ALA A 123 -2.12 8.99 27.82
N ALA A 124 -3.00 8.58 26.91
CA ALA A 124 -2.67 8.33 25.50
C ALA A 124 -2.13 9.59 24.81
N SER A 125 -2.70 10.76 25.13
CA SER A 125 -2.33 12.06 24.56
C SER A 125 -1.05 12.66 25.15
N LEU A 126 -0.54 12.13 26.27
CA LEU A 126 0.65 12.65 26.92
C LEU A 126 1.93 12.29 26.12
N PRO A 127 2.93 13.18 26.11
CA PRO A 127 4.24 12.86 25.56
C PRO A 127 4.95 11.81 26.44
N GLY A 128 5.87 11.05 25.85
CA GLY A 128 6.72 10.09 26.56
C GLY A 128 6.51 8.64 26.16
N ILE A 129 7.31 7.76 26.77
CA ILE A 129 7.26 6.31 26.54
C ILE A 129 6.02 5.67 27.17
N THR A 130 5.62 4.50 26.67
CA THR A 130 4.44 3.76 27.13
C THR A 130 4.43 3.54 28.65
N ALA A 131 5.59 3.26 29.26
CA ALA A 131 5.71 3.05 30.70
C ALA A 131 5.21 4.25 31.53
N LYS A 132 5.54 5.49 31.11
CA LYS A 132 5.08 6.72 31.79
C LYS A 132 3.56 6.89 31.69
N LYS A 133 2.99 6.55 30.52
CA LYS A 133 1.53 6.59 30.31
C LYS A 133 0.81 5.60 31.24
N VAL A 134 1.36 4.40 31.41
CA VAL A 134 0.84 3.39 32.35
C VAL A 134 0.92 3.89 33.80
N THR A 135 2.03 4.53 34.21
CA THR A 135 2.17 5.12 35.55
C THR A 135 1.08 6.15 35.86
N VAL A 136 0.68 6.98 34.88
CA VAL A 136 -0.43 7.95 35.08
C VAL A 136 -1.74 7.23 35.38
N VAL A 137 -2.04 6.16 34.64
CA VAL A 137 -3.25 5.34 34.83
C VAL A 137 -3.22 4.66 36.20
N GLN A 138 -2.10 4.01 36.53
CA GLN A 138 -1.87 3.36 37.83
C GLN A 138 -2.09 4.32 38.99
N ALA A 139 -1.43 5.48 38.96
CA ALA A 139 -1.47 6.44 40.06
C ALA A 139 -2.88 7.01 40.28
N TYR A 140 -3.62 7.27 39.20
CA TYR A 140 -5.00 7.72 39.28
C TYR A 140 -5.92 6.68 39.94
N TYR A 141 -5.83 5.41 39.53
CA TYR A 141 -6.66 4.36 40.11
C TYR A 141 -6.26 4.02 41.55
N ALA A 142 -4.97 4.02 41.88
CA ALA A 142 -4.49 3.92 43.27
C ALA A 142 -5.11 5.03 44.14
N GLY A 143 -5.03 6.29 43.67
CA GLY A 143 -5.62 7.43 44.36
C GLY A 143 -7.13 7.29 44.58
N ARG A 144 -7.88 6.85 43.56
CA ARG A 144 -9.33 6.64 43.68
C ARG A 144 -9.70 5.56 44.68
N THR A 145 -8.96 4.46 44.70
CA THR A 145 -9.17 3.35 45.62
C THR A 145 -8.87 3.76 47.05
N ALA A 146 -7.74 4.42 47.30
CA ALA A 146 -7.33 4.87 48.63
C ALA A 146 -8.36 5.84 49.29
N VAL A 147 -9.08 6.64 48.50
CA VAL A 147 -10.17 7.51 49.01
C VAL A 147 -11.56 6.85 49.02
N GLY A 148 -11.67 5.58 48.62
CA GLY A 148 -12.93 4.84 48.55
C GLY A 148 -13.93 5.40 47.54
N ARG A 149 -13.46 5.99 46.43
CA ARG A 149 -14.34 6.65 45.45
C ARG A 149 -14.76 5.67 44.34
N PRO A 150 -16.04 5.26 44.27
CA PRO A 150 -16.48 4.27 43.29
C PRO A 150 -16.37 4.80 41.86
N LEU A 151 -16.20 3.87 40.93
CA LEU A 151 -16.27 4.15 39.50
C LEU A 151 -17.72 4.48 39.13
N LYS A 152 -17.86 5.49 38.29
CA LYS A 152 -19.17 5.92 37.81
C LYS A 152 -19.47 5.16 36.51
N PRO A 153 -20.70 4.65 36.32
CA PRO A 153 -21.08 3.94 35.11
C PRO A 153 -21.16 4.94 33.96
N TYR A 154 -20.19 4.90 33.04
CA TYR A 154 -20.19 5.73 31.84
C TYR A 154 -19.97 4.84 30.62
N ASP A 155 -20.74 5.10 29.56
CA ASP A 155 -20.46 4.52 28.25
C ASP A 155 -19.39 5.37 27.55
N SER A 156 -18.37 4.71 27.01
CA SER A 156 -17.41 5.33 26.08
C SER A 156 -18.09 5.65 24.75
N ALA A 157 -17.47 6.47 23.93
CA ALA A 157 -17.99 6.83 22.62
C ALA A 157 -18.21 5.59 21.73
N LEU A 158 -17.30 4.61 21.79
CA LEU A 158 -17.43 3.34 21.06
C LEU A 158 -18.66 2.55 21.51
N PHE A 159 -18.86 2.36 22.82
CA PHE A 159 -20.01 1.60 23.32
C PHE A 159 -21.34 2.34 23.18
N ARG A 160 -21.33 3.68 23.17
CA ARG A 160 -22.50 4.48 22.76
C ARG A 160 -22.83 4.25 21.29
N ALA A 161 -21.84 4.35 20.40
CA ALA A 161 -22.01 4.07 18.98
C ALA A 161 -22.55 2.65 18.73
N ALA A 162 -22.13 1.67 19.53
CA ALA A 162 -22.68 0.32 19.47
C ALA A 162 -24.15 0.25 19.90
N SER A 163 -24.53 0.94 20.99
CA SER A 163 -25.93 1.02 21.43
C SER A 163 -26.85 1.75 20.44
N GLU A 164 -26.28 2.64 19.63
CA GLU A 164 -26.97 3.38 18.56
C GLU A 164 -26.92 2.65 17.20
N GLU A 165 -26.43 1.40 17.16
CA GLU A 165 -26.27 0.57 15.96
C GLU A 165 -25.36 1.22 14.87
N LYS A 166 -24.54 2.20 15.25
CA LYS A 166 -23.50 2.81 14.40
C LYS A 166 -22.20 2.00 14.39
N ALA A 167 -22.01 1.15 15.39
CA ALA A 167 -20.89 0.22 15.48
C ALA A 167 -21.40 -1.19 15.83
N SER A 168 -20.82 -2.21 15.21
CA SER A 168 -20.94 -3.60 15.66
C SER A 168 -19.58 -4.09 16.15
N ILE A 169 -19.54 -4.51 17.41
CA ILE A 169 -18.32 -4.88 18.14
C ILE A 169 -18.30 -6.40 18.36
N TYR A 170 -17.18 -7.04 18.03
CA TYR A 170 -16.91 -8.44 18.34
C TYR A 170 -15.70 -8.55 19.27
N SER A 171 -15.63 -9.60 20.08
CA SER A 171 -14.46 -9.90 20.90
C SER A 171 -13.71 -11.12 20.38
N VAL A 172 -12.39 -11.09 20.47
CA VAL A 172 -11.53 -12.24 20.21
C VAL A 172 -10.57 -12.45 21.38
N PHE A 173 -10.27 -13.71 21.64
CA PHE A 173 -9.35 -14.13 22.69
C PHE A 173 -8.17 -14.88 22.07
N GLY A 174 -6.96 -14.40 22.32
CA GLY A 174 -5.71 -15.03 21.90
C GLY A 174 -5.46 -16.42 22.51
N GLY A 175 -4.32 -17.00 22.17
CA GLY A 175 -3.84 -18.24 22.77
C GLY A 175 -2.32 -18.25 22.83
N GLN A 176 -1.73 -19.43 23.05
CA GLN A 176 -0.30 -19.59 22.89
C GLN A 176 0.12 -19.29 21.44
N GLY A 177 1.26 -18.61 21.27
CA GLY A 177 1.72 -18.13 19.98
C GLY A 177 3.21 -17.79 20.03
N ASN A 178 3.62 -16.66 19.45
CA ASN A 178 5.02 -16.20 19.48
C ASN A 178 5.43 -15.51 20.78
N ILE A 179 4.56 -15.49 21.80
CA ILE A 179 4.75 -14.70 23.03
C ILE A 179 5.22 -15.63 24.15
N GLU A 180 6.43 -15.37 24.64
CA GLU A 180 7.00 -16.04 25.82
C GLU A 180 6.80 -15.20 27.10
N GLU A 181 6.53 -13.90 26.94
CA GLU A 181 6.45 -12.87 27.98
C GLU A 181 5.01 -12.64 28.49
N TYR A 182 4.10 -13.61 28.32
CA TYR A 182 2.69 -13.44 28.71
C TYR A 182 2.52 -13.16 30.22
N PHE A 183 3.48 -13.58 31.05
CA PHE A 183 3.46 -13.34 32.50
C PHE A 183 3.83 -11.90 32.86
N ASP A 184 4.65 -11.24 32.04
CA ASP A 184 4.93 -9.81 32.22
C ASP A 184 3.67 -8.97 31.99
N GLU A 185 2.80 -9.40 31.07
CA GLU A 185 1.48 -8.79 30.88
C GLU A 185 0.57 -9.00 32.10
N LEU A 186 0.58 -10.18 32.73
CA LEU A 186 -0.13 -10.40 33.99
C LEU A 186 0.38 -9.46 35.09
N ARG A 187 1.70 -9.28 35.18
CA ARG A 187 2.35 -8.38 36.13
C ARG A 187 1.96 -6.92 35.89
N GLU A 188 1.93 -6.48 34.63
CA GLU A 188 1.48 -5.13 34.26
C GLU A 188 0.03 -4.91 34.71
N ILE A 189 -0.87 -5.85 34.46
CA ILE A 189 -2.28 -5.76 34.88
C ILE A 189 -2.38 -5.68 36.41
N TYR A 190 -1.69 -6.57 37.13
CA TYR A 190 -1.71 -6.61 38.60
C TYR A 190 -1.16 -5.31 39.21
N THR A 191 -0.07 -4.78 38.63
CA THR A 191 0.58 -3.54 39.10
C THR A 191 -0.25 -2.30 38.80
N THR A 192 -0.90 -2.26 37.64
CA THR A 192 -1.63 -1.06 37.16
C THR A 192 -3.05 -0.98 37.72
N TYR A 193 -3.72 -2.13 37.90
CA TYR A 193 -5.13 -2.20 38.32
C TYR A 193 -5.34 -3.09 39.55
N PRO A 194 -4.52 -2.99 40.63
CA PRO A 194 -4.58 -3.92 41.76
C PRO A 194 -6.00 -4.01 42.32
N SER A 195 -6.64 -2.86 42.56
CA SER A 195 -8.02 -2.78 43.08
C SER A 195 -9.10 -3.42 42.21
N PHE A 196 -8.83 -3.70 40.93
CA PHE A 196 -9.81 -4.30 40.02
C PHE A 196 -9.65 -5.80 39.88
N VAL A 197 -8.41 -6.30 39.98
CA VAL A 197 -8.07 -7.68 39.64
C VAL A 197 -7.54 -8.50 40.81
N ASP A 198 -7.25 -7.91 41.97
CA ASP A 198 -6.67 -8.63 43.12
C ASP A 198 -7.53 -9.82 43.57
N ASP A 199 -8.85 -9.63 43.73
CA ASP A 199 -9.78 -10.71 44.08
C ASP A 199 -9.76 -11.86 43.06
N LEU A 200 -9.77 -11.53 41.76
CA LEU A 200 -9.73 -12.52 40.68
C LEU A 200 -8.39 -13.27 40.69
N ILE A 201 -7.27 -12.55 40.76
CA ILE A 201 -5.93 -13.12 40.66
C ILE A 201 -5.62 -13.97 41.88
N THR A 202 -5.93 -13.49 43.09
CA THR A 202 -5.71 -14.24 44.34
C THR A 202 -6.54 -15.52 44.36
N SER A 203 -7.85 -15.44 44.09
CA SER A 203 -8.71 -16.62 44.08
C SER A 203 -8.36 -17.62 42.97
N SER A 204 -7.88 -17.12 41.82
CA SER A 204 -7.37 -17.96 40.74
C SER A 204 -6.05 -18.63 41.09
N ALA A 205 -5.16 -17.94 41.81
CA ALA A 205 -3.90 -18.49 42.29
C ALA A 205 -4.14 -19.59 43.33
N GLU A 206 -5.04 -19.38 44.29
CA GLU A 206 -5.43 -20.42 45.27
C GLU A 206 -6.03 -21.66 44.58
N LEU A 207 -6.90 -21.46 43.58
CA LEU A 207 -7.47 -22.53 42.78
C LEU A 207 -6.37 -23.33 42.06
N LEU A 208 -5.52 -22.65 41.30
CA LEU A 208 -4.49 -23.28 40.49
C LEU A 208 -3.41 -23.95 41.35
N GLN A 209 -3.06 -23.36 42.49
CA GLN A 209 -2.16 -23.98 43.47
C GLN A 209 -2.79 -25.26 44.03
N SER A 210 -4.07 -25.24 44.40
CA SER A 210 -4.80 -26.42 44.87
C SER A 210 -4.83 -27.54 43.83
N LEU A 211 -5.19 -27.22 42.58
CA LEU A 211 -5.18 -28.17 41.47
C LEU A 211 -3.77 -28.72 41.20
N SER A 212 -2.72 -27.90 41.32
CA SER A 212 -1.34 -28.34 41.10
C SER A 212 -0.83 -29.35 42.14
N HIS A 213 -1.47 -29.39 43.32
CA HIS A 213 -1.16 -30.34 44.39
C HIS A 213 -1.86 -31.69 44.24
N GLU A 214 -2.77 -31.85 43.28
CA GLU A 214 -3.34 -33.16 42.96
C GLU A 214 -2.23 -34.18 42.65
N PRO A 215 -2.32 -35.44 43.15
CA PRO A 215 -1.23 -36.41 43.04
C PRO A 215 -0.78 -36.66 41.59
N GLU A 216 -1.71 -36.62 40.64
CA GLU A 216 -1.42 -36.80 39.21
C GLU A 216 -0.85 -35.54 38.54
N ALA A 217 -1.05 -34.36 39.14
CA ALA A 217 -0.62 -33.07 38.62
C ALA A 217 0.79 -32.67 39.10
N SER A 218 1.08 -32.94 40.38
CA SER A 218 2.31 -32.50 41.08
C SER A 218 3.63 -32.77 40.34
N LYS A 219 3.70 -33.84 39.55
CA LYS A 219 4.91 -34.22 38.78
C LYS A 219 5.30 -33.21 37.70
N LEU A 220 4.33 -32.46 37.16
CA LEU A 220 4.57 -31.46 36.11
C LEU A 220 4.84 -30.05 36.66
N TYR A 221 4.60 -29.82 37.96
CA TYR A 221 4.81 -28.53 38.62
C TYR A 221 6.03 -28.52 39.54
N SER A 222 7.19 -28.90 39.00
CA SER A 222 8.43 -29.02 39.79
C SER A 222 8.94 -27.70 40.40
N LYS A 223 8.50 -26.55 39.87
CA LYS A 223 8.79 -25.20 40.38
C LYS A 223 7.58 -24.56 41.07
N GLY A 224 6.54 -25.34 41.34
CA GLY A 224 5.27 -24.88 41.91
C GLY A 224 4.40 -24.08 40.92
N LEU A 225 3.25 -23.64 41.40
CA LEU A 225 2.32 -22.75 40.71
C LEU A 225 1.83 -21.66 41.67
N ASP A 226 2.76 -21.04 42.40
CA ASP A 226 2.48 -19.95 43.34
C ASP A 226 2.57 -18.59 42.64
N ILE A 227 1.48 -18.24 41.97
CA ILE A 227 1.39 -17.04 41.11
C ILE A 227 1.57 -15.76 41.95
N MET A 228 1.02 -15.73 43.16
CA MET A 228 1.11 -14.55 44.04
C MET A 228 2.56 -14.31 44.45
N GLN A 229 3.30 -15.36 44.80
CA GLN A 229 4.72 -15.24 45.09
C GLN A 229 5.49 -14.67 43.89
N TRP A 230 5.21 -15.17 42.67
CA TRP A 230 5.87 -14.69 41.46
C TRP A 230 5.53 -13.23 41.14
N LEU A 231 4.29 -12.79 41.40
CA LEU A 231 3.87 -11.40 41.20
C LEU A 231 4.48 -10.44 42.22
N GLN A 232 4.62 -10.86 43.47
CA GLN A 232 5.18 -10.04 44.55
C GLN A 232 6.70 -9.97 44.54
N ASP A 233 7.37 -11.09 44.25
CA ASP A 233 8.83 -11.20 44.20
C ASP A 233 9.27 -11.66 42.81
N ARG A 234 9.88 -10.75 42.04
CA ARG A 234 10.35 -11.02 40.68
C ARG A 234 11.47 -12.07 40.66
N ASP A 235 12.27 -12.20 41.73
CA ASP A 235 13.36 -13.17 41.79
C ASP A 235 12.84 -14.60 42.02
N SER A 236 11.60 -14.75 42.50
CA SER A 236 10.94 -16.04 42.67
C SER A 236 10.30 -16.58 41.38
N GLN A 237 10.20 -15.75 40.34
CA GLN A 237 9.59 -16.12 39.07
C GLN A 237 10.38 -17.26 38.39
N PRO A 238 9.71 -18.35 37.96
CA PRO A 238 10.35 -19.40 37.19
C PRO A 238 10.91 -18.89 35.86
N ASP A 239 11.87 -19.61 35.31
CA ASP A 239 12.40 -19.35 33.98
C ASP A 239 11.33 -19.50 32.90
N THR A 240 11.56 -18.81 31.78
CA THR A 240 10.66 -18.78 30.63
C THR A 240 10.31 -20.19 30.13
N ASP A 241 11.26 -21.14 30.10
CA ASP A 241 11.00 -22.51 29.64
C ASP A 241 9.95 -23.25 30.48
N TYR A 242 9.87 -22.94 31.78
CA TYR A 242 8.83 -23.46 32.67
C TYR A 242 7.50 -22.74 32.44
N LEU A 243 7.53 -21.40 32.36
CA LEU A 243 6.33 -20.60 32.15
C LEU A 243 5.64 -20.94 30.82
N VAL A 244 6.37 -21.15 29.73
CA VAL A 244 5.77 -21.48 28.42
C VAL A 244 5.26 -22.92 28.33
N SER A 245 5.50 -23.77 29.35
CA SER A 245 4.95 -25.12 29.36
C SER A 245 3.43 -25.10 29.37
N ALA A 246 2.79 -25.96 28.58
CA ALA A 246 1.33 -26.02 28.45
C ALA A 246 0.58 -26.12 29.80
N PRO A 247 1.02 -26.92 30.79
CA PRO A 247 0.35 -27.00 32.10
C PRO A 247 0.31 -25.65 32.84
N VAL A 248 1.34 -24.80 32.67
CA VAL A 248 1.45 -23.50 33.34
C VAL A 248 0.83 -22.39 32.49
N SER A 249 1.20 -22.31 31.21
CA SER A 249 0.78 -21.22 30.32
C SER A 249 -0.70 -21.24 29.93
N LEU A 250 -1.35 -22.41 29.75
CA LEU A 250 -2.78 -22.45 29.39
C LEU A 250 -3.63 -21.70 30.43
N PRO A 251 -3.64 -22.10 31.72
CA PRO A 251 -4.43 -21.42 32.72
C PRO A 251 -3.98 -19.97 32.96
N LEU A 252 -2.68 -19.67 32.97
CA LEU A 252 -2.20 -18.31 33.21
C LEU A 252 -2.54 -17.33 32.08
N ILE A 253 -2.49 -17.76 30.82
CA ILE A 253 -2.97 -16.95 29.69
C ILE A 253 -4.48 -16.73 29.82
N GLY A 254 -5.24 -17.76 30.24
CA GLY A 254 -6.66 -17.61 30.54
C GLY A 254 -6.91 -16.55 31.62
N LEU A 255 -6.08 -16.52 32.67
CA LEU A 255 -6.16 -15.52 33.73
C LEU A 255 -5.88 -14.10 33.21
N VAL A 256 -4.86 -13.92 32.36
CA VAL A 256 -4.55 -12.62 31.70
C VAL A 256 -5.76 -12.12 30.91
N GLN A 257 -6.38 -13.00 30.12
CA GLN A 257 -7.54 -12.68 29.30
C GLN A 257 -8.76 -12.24 30.14
N LEU A 258 -9.06 -13.02 31.17
CA LEU A 258 -10.14 -12.71 32.11
C LEU A 258 -9.86 -11.38 32.83
N ALA A 259 -8.60 -11.14 33.24
CA ALA A 259 -8.21 -9.91 33.92
C ALA A 259 -8.38 -8.67 33.03
N HIS A 260 -8.01 -8.71 31.75
CA HIS A 260 -8.26 -7.58 30.82
C HIS A 260 -9.76 -7.34 30.60
N PHE A 261 -10.57 -8.40 30.53
CA PHE A 261 -12.02 -8.26 30.46
C PHE A 261 -12.59 -7.62 31.73
N VAL A 262 -12.12 -8.03 32.92
CA VAL A 262 -12.49 -7.41 34.20
C VAL A 262 -12.10 -5.95 34.25
N VAL A 263 -10.86 -5.60 33.89
CA VAL A 263 -10.41 -4.19 33.84
C VAL A 263 -11.35 -3.38 32.95
N THR A 264 -11.70 -3.90 31.77
CA THR A 264 -12.60 -3.22 30.84
C THR A 264 -13.99 -2.98 31.45
N CYS A 265 -14.59 -4.00 32.08
CA CYS A 265 -15.86 -3.86 32.78
C CYS A 265 -15.78 -2.84 33.92
N LYS A 266 -14.76 -2.95 34.78
CA LYS A 266 -14.60 -2.08 35.96
C LYS A 266 -14.38 -0.63 35.56
N VAL A 267 -13.48 -0.35 34.60
CA VAL A 267 -13.20 1.02 34.11
C VAL A 267 -14.48 1.70 33.59
N LEU A 268 -15.32 0.98 32.85
CA LEU A 268 -16.61 1.48 32.37
C LEU A 268 -17.68 1.56 33.47
N GLY A 269 -17.43 0.99 34.65
CA GLY A 269 -18.38 0.89 35.74
C GLY A 269 -19.55 -0.04 35.43
N LYS A 270 -19.30 -1.12 34.68
CA LYS A 270 -20.30 -2.08 34.18
C LYS A 270 -20.14 -3.46 34.77
N THR A 271 -21.21 -4.23 34.80
CA THR A 271 -21.15 -5.69 35.03
C THR A 271 -20.74 -6.42 33.75
N PRO A 272 -20.27 -7.69 33.85
CA PRO A 272 -20.00 -8.53 32.68
C PRO A 272 -21.17 -8.59 31.70
N GLY A 273 -22.40 -8.77 32.18
CA GLY A 273 -23.60 -8.84 31.34
C GLY A 273 -23.90 -7.53 30.61
N GLU A 274 -23.81 -6.40 31.31
CA GLU A 274 -24.02 -5.07 30.69
C GLU A 274 -23.01 -4.79 29.57
N LEU A 275 -21.76 -5.24 29.73
CA LEU A 275 -20.76 -5.10 28.67
C LEU A 275 -21.05 -6.05 27.50
N LEU A 276 -21.42 -7.30 27.77
CA LEU A 276 -21.73 -8.30 26.74
C LEU A 276 -22.92 -7.91 25.87
N GLU A 277 -23.92 -7.21 26.42
CA GLU A 277 -25.03 -6.63 25.65
C GLU A 277 -24.56 -5.65 24.55
N ARG A 278 -23.32 -5.15 24.62
CA ARG A 278 -22.71 -4.29 23.61
C ARG A 278 -21.87 -5.05 22.57
N PHE A 279 -21.70 -6.36 22.73
CA PHE A 279 -20.99 -7.22 21.77
C PHE A 279 -21.97 -8.03 20.92
N SER A 280 -21.67 -8.17 19.64
CA SER A 280 -22.46 -8.94 18.68
C SER A 280 -22.04 -10.42 18.60
N GLY A 281 -20.92 -10.79 19.23
CA GLY A 281 -20.43 -12.16 19.30
C GLY A 281 -18.97 -12.23 19.73
N THR A 282 -18.51 -13.44 20.05
CA THR A 282 -17.17 -13.70 20.55
C THR A 282 -16.59 -15.01 19.99
N THR A 283 -15.28 -15.12 19.95
CA THR A 283 -14.58 -16.38 19.66
C THR A 283 -13.17 -16.34 20.25
N GLY A 284 -12.43 -17.43 20.15
CA GLY A 284 -11.04 -17.44 20.55
C GLY A 284 -10.18 -18.37 19.71
N HIS A 285 -8.91 -18.00 19.60
CA HIS A 285 -7.92 -18.77 18.87
C HIS A 285 -7.37 -19.87 19.76
N SER A 286 -7.53 -21.12 19.33
CA SER A 286 -7.14 -22.29 20.11
C SER A 286 -7.75 -22.23 21.53
N GLN A 287 -6.93 -22.19 22.58
CA GLN A 287 -7.37 -22.14 23.97
C GLN A 287 -8.27 -20.94 24.33
N GLY A 288 -8.17 -19.82 23.60
CA GLY A 288 -8.97 -18.63 23.87
C GLY A 288 -10.47 -18.87 23.71
N VAL A 289 -10.89 -19.94 23.02
CA VAL A 289 -12.31 -20.28 22.90
C VAL A 289 -12.96 -20.62 24.25
N VAL A 290 -12.16 -21.10 25.21
CA VAL A 290 -12.62 -21.42 26.57
C VAL A 290 -12.98 -20.14 27.33
N THR A 291 -12.13 -19.12 27.30
CA THR A 291 -12.42 -17.84 27.93
C THR A 291 -13.54 -17.11 27.22
N ALA A 292 -13.61 -17.19 25.87
CA ALA A 292 -14.72 -16.65 25.08
C ALA A 292 -16.08 -17.26 25.49
N ALA A 293 -16.16 -18.58 25.69
CA ALA A 293 -17.38 -19.23 26.16
C ALA A 293 -17.71 -18.89 27.62
N ALA A 294 -16.68 -18.82 28.48
CA ALA A 294 -16.85 -18.47 29.89
C ALA A 294 -17.41 -17.06 30.07
N ILE A 295 -16.86 -16.06 29.37
CA ILE A 295 -17.40 -14.70 29.44
C ILE A 295 -18.83 -14.65 28.94
N ALA A 296 -19.15 -15.35 27.84
CA ALA A 296 -20.49 -15.35 27.25
C ALA A 296 -21.54 -15.99 28.18
N SER A 297 -21.11 -16.82 29.14
CA SER A 297 -21.98 -17.46 30.14
C SER A 297 -22.21 -16.64 31.42
N ALA A 298 -21.51 -15.51 31.59
CA ALA A 298 -21.54 -14.71 32.81
C ALA A 298 -22.31 -13.38 32.61
N SER A 299 -23.15 -13.02 33.59
CA SER A 299 -23.93 -11.76 33.58
C SER A 299 -23.65 -10.87 34.80
N THR A 300 -23.47 -11.45 35.97
CA THR A 300 -23.09 -10.77 37.22
C THR A 300 -21.65 -11.09 37.60
N TRP A 301 -21.08 -10.33 38.54
CA TRP A 301 -19.74 -10.61 39.08
C TRP A 301 -19.66 -11.99 39.75
N GLU A 302 -20.70 -12.44 40.44
CA GLU A 302 -20.73 -13.77 41.07
C GLU A 302 -20.77 -14.89 40.03
N SER A 303 -21.58 -14.73 38.97
CA SER A 303 -21.61 -15.69 37.86
C SER A 303 -20.29 -15.69 37.07
N PHE A 304 -19.63 -14.53 36.98
CA PHE A 304 -18.32 -14.39 36.36
C PHE A 304 -17.25 -15.10 37.16
N ASP A 305 -17.21 -14.97 38.49
CA ASP A 305 -16.24 -15.68 39.32
C ASP A 305 -16.37 -17.20 39.16
N LYS A 306 -17.60 -17.72 39.08
CA LYS A 306 -17.84 -19.13 38.78
C LYS A 306 -17.35 -19.50 37.37
N ALA A 307 -17.69 -18.72 36.36
CA ALA A 307 -17.27 -18.96 34.98
C ALA A 307 -15.74 -18.88 34.81
N ALA A 308 -15.08 -17.95 35.48
CA ALA A 308 -13.63 -17.77 35.52
C ALA A 308 -12.95 -19.00 36.14
N LYS A 309 -13.42 -19.47 37.31
CA LYS A 309 -12.89 -20.70 37.94
C LYS A 309 -13.08 -21.91 37.03
N ASN A 310 -14.24 -22.06 36.41
CA ASN A 310 -14.49 -23.14 35.45
C ASN A 310 -13.54 -23.05 34.23
N ALA A 311 -13.34 -21.85 33.68
CA ALA A 311 -12.41 -21.61 32.58
C ALA A 311 -10.98 -22.02 32.92
N LEU A 312 -10.49 -21.60 34.09
CA LEU A 312 -9.14 -21.89 34.54
C LEU A 312 -8.95 -23.37 34.86
N THR A 313 -9.95 -24.03 35.46
CA THR A 313 -9.93 -25.49 35.69
C THR A 313 -9.89 -26.26 34.37
N MET A 314 -10.71 -25.87 33.38
CA MET A 314 -10.66 -26.45 32.04
C MET A 314 -9.27 -26.29 31.41
N LEU A 315 -8.73 -25.08 31.39
CA LEU A 315 -7.41 -24.78 30.82
C LEU A 315 -6.28 -25.52 31.54
N PHE A 316 -6.35 -25.64 32.86
CA PHE A 316 -5.42 -26.42 33.68
C PHE A 316 -5.40 -27.89 33.25
N TRP A 317 -6.56 -28.56 33.21
CA TRP A 317 -6.63 -29.97 32.86
C TRP A 317 -6.29 -30.21 31.39
N ILE A 318 -6.71 -29.35 30.47
CA ILE A 318 -6.32 -29.42 29.06
C ILE A 318 -4.79 -29.36 28.93
N GLY A 319 -4.15 -28.38 29.57
CA GLY A 319 -2.68 -28.22 29.52
C GLY A 319 -1.94 -29.40 30.13
N LEU A 320 -2.37 -29.82 31.32
CA LEU A 320 -1.79 -30.93 32.05
C LEU A 320 -1.89 -32.26 31.28
N ARG A 321 -3.11 -32.66 30.90
CA ARG A 321 -3.35 -33.96 30.24
C ARG A 321 -2.76 -33.99 28.84
N SER A 322 -2.76 -32.87 28.12
CA SER A 322 -2.08 -32.79 26.81
C SER A 322 -0.57 -32.98 26.94
N GLN A 323 0.05 -32.38 27.97
CA GLN A 323 1.48 -32.56 28.22
C GLN A 323 1.81 -34.00 28.67
N GLN A 324 0.92 -34.66 29.41
CA GLN A 324 1.06 -36.07 29.79
C GLN A 324 0.90 -37.01 28.58
N ALA A 325 -0.04 -36.73 27.68
CA ALA A 325 -0.26 -37.52 26.48
C ALA A 325 0.91 -37.43 25.50
N TYR A 326 1.54 -36.26 25.40
CA TYR A 326 2.76 -36.07 24.59
C TYR A 326 3.84 -35.30 25.37
N PRO A 327 4.66 -35.99 26.19
CA PRO A 327 5.72 -35.38 26.96
C PRO A 327 6.83 -34.78 26.08
N ARG A 328 7.50 -33.74 26.59
CA ARG A 328 8.72 -33.21 25.96
C ARG A 328 9.80 -34.30 25.91
N THR A 329 10.33 -34.54 24.72
CA THR A 329 11.47 -35.44 24.50
C THR A 329 12.75 -34.64 24.31
N SER A 330 13.89 -35.22 24.68
CA SER A 330 15.19 -34.59 24.48
C SER A 330 15.53 -34.52 22.98
N ILE A 331 15.89 -33.33 22.52
CA ILE A 331 16.35 -33.09 21.15
C ILE A 331 17.87 -33.20 21.13
N ALA A 332 18.43 -33.84 20.11
CA ALA A 332 19.88 -33.94 19.96
C ALA A 332 20.50 -32.53 19.87
N PRO A 333 21.59 -32.21 20.60
CA PRO A 333 22.20 -30.88 20.61
C PRO A 333 22.55 -30.35 19.21
N SER A 334 22.94 -31.25 18.30
CA SER A 334 23.23 -30.91 16.90
C SER A 334 22.01 -30.40 16.13
N VAL A 335 20.83 -30.98 16.36
CA VAL A 335 19.57 -30.54 15.73
C VAL A 335 19.11 -29.20 16.29
N LEU A 336 19.23 -29.04 17.61
CA LEU A 336 18.90 -27.78 18.28
C LEU A 336 19.75 -26.63 17.76
N GLN A 337 21.07 -26.81 17.75
CA GLN A 337 22.01 -25.79 17.29
C GLN A 337 21.79 -25.44 15.82
N ASP A 338 21.64 -26.45 14.95
CA ASP A 338 21.38 -26.23 13.52
C ASP A 338 20.07 -25.45 13.27
N SER A 339 18.98 -25.77 13.98
CA SER A 339 17.70 -25.04 13.88
C SER A 339 17.85 -23.57 14.26
N ILE A 340 18.56 -23.28 15.37
CA ILE A 340 18.80 -21.91 15.85
C ILE A 340 19.67 -21.12 14.88
N GLU A 341 20.77 -21.70 14.40
CA GLU A 341 21.70 -21.05 13.45
C GLU A 341 21.01 -20.69 12.11
N ASN A 342 19.97 -21.44 11.72
CA ASN A 342 19.18 -21.17 10.53
C ASN A 342 17.96 -20.25 10.78
N GLY A 343 17.82 -19.68 11.98
CA GLY A 343 16.79 -18.70 12.32
C GLY A 343 15.39 -19.31 12.53
N GLU A 344 15.31 -20.62 12.82
CA GLU A 344 14.04 -21.35 12.96
C GLU A 344 13.57 -21.43 14.41
N GLY A 345 14.46 -21.15 15.37
CA GLY A 345 14.20 -21.25 16.81
C GLY A 345 14.39 -22.67 17.37
N THR A 346 14.08 -22.84 18.65
CA THR A 346 14.14 -24.13 19.35
C THR A 346 13.06 -25.07 18.80
N PRO A 347 13.38 -26.31 18.37
CA PRO A 347 12.35 -27.21 17.85
C PRO A 347 11.29 -27.55 18.90
N THR A 348 10.03 -27.34 18.51
CA THR A 348 8.84 -27.64 19.30
C THR A 348 7.84 -28.45 18.48
N PRO A 349 6.72 -28.93 19.06
CA PRO A 349 5.72 -29.67 18.30
C PRO A 349 4.87 -28.81 17.36
N MET A 350 5.10 -27.49 17.26
CA MET A 350 4.31 -26.60 16.41
C MET A 350 5.23 -25.63 15.63
N LEU A 351 5.12 -25.65 14.31
CA LEU A 351 5.92 -24.85 13.37
C LEU A 351 5.04 -23.86 12.61
N SER A 352 5.30 -22.56 12.75
CA SER A 352 4.65 -21.52 11.95
C SER A 352 5.32 -21.40 10.58
N ILE A 353 4.50 -21.30 9.52
CA ILE A 353 4.93 -21.05 8.15
C ILE A 353 4.10 -19.89 7.59
N ARG A 354 4.76 -18.76 7.29
CA ARG A 354 4.15 -17.52 6.76
C ARG A 354 4.63 -17.25 5.35
N ASP A 355 3.80 -16.58 4.56
CA ASP A 355 4.03 -16.12 3.18
C ASP A 355 4.09 -17.25 2.12
N LEU A 356 3.66 -18.46 2.47
CA LEU A 356 3.43 -19.55 1.51
C LEU A 356 1.95 -19.84 1.37
N PRO A 357 1.44 -20.18 0.17
CA PRO A 357 0.05 -20.63 0.01
C PRO A 357 -0.16 -22.04 0.59
N ARG A 358 -1.39 -22.35 1.00
CA ARG A 358 -1.76 -23.65 1.59
C ARG A 358 -1.32 -24.84 0.74
N SER A 359 -1.50 -24.76 -0.57
CA SER A 359 -1.16 -25.83 -1.52
C SER A 359 0.33 -26.19 -1.47
N ALA A 360 1.21 -25.18 -1.44
CA ALA A 360 2.65 -25.41 -1.35
C ALA A 360 3.06 -25.98 0.02
N VAL A 361 2.46 -25.50 1.11
CA VAL A 361 2.70 -26.04 2.45
C VAL A 361 2.28 -27.52 2.52
N GLN A 362 1.10 -27.85 1.99
CA GLN A 362 0.60 -29.23 1.95
C GLN A 362 1.51 -30.14 1.13
N GLU A 363 2.00 -29.70 -0.04
CA GLU A 363 2.93 -30.50 -0.86
C GLU A 363 4.24 -30.83 -0.11
N HIS A 364 4.79 -29.85 0.62
CA HIS A 364 5.98 -30.08 1.43
C HIS A 364 5.71 -31.03 2.60
N ILE A 365 4.53 -30.93 3.24
CA ILE A 365 4.07 -31.86 4.28
C ILE A 365 3.93 -33.27 3.72
N ASP A 366 3.19 -33.46 2.63
CA ASP A 366 2.92 -34.76 2.01
C ASP A 366 4.24 -35.47 1.65
N THR A 367 5.18 -34.73 1.06
CA THR A 367 6.50 -35.30 0.71
C THR A 367 7.30 -35.69 1.97
N THR A 368 7.16 -34.94 3.06
CA THR A 368 7.83 -35.25 4.32
C THR A 368 7.21 -36.48 4.96
N ASN A 369 5.87 -36.56 5.01
CA ASN A 369 5.12 -37.70 5.55
C ASN A 369 5.34 -39.00 4.77
N GLN A 370 5.60 -38.95 3.46
CA GLN A 370 5.95 -40.14 2.66
C GLN A 370 7.15 -40.94 3.23
N HIS A 371 8.04 -40.27 3.96
CA HIS A 371 9.24 -40.87 4.55
C HIS A 371 9.12 -41.13 6.06
N LEU A 372 7.95 -40.82 6.65
CA LEU A 372 7.68 -40.95 8.08
C LEU A 372 6.62 -42.04 8.31
N PRO A 373 6.73 -42.81 9.39
CA PRO A 373 5.63 -43.69 9.82
C PRO A 373 4.43 -42.85 10.30
N GLU A 374 3.22 -43.42 10.26
CA GLU A 374 1.97 -42.70 10.56
C GLU A 374 1.94 -42.07 11.96
N ASP A 375 2.57 -42.71 12.95
CA ASP A 375 2.73 -42.20 14.31
C ASP A 375 3.66 -40.98 14.39
N ARG A 376 4.32 -40.59 13.30
CA ARG A 376 5.21 -39.42 13.22
C ARG A 376 4.83 -38.40 12.16
N HIS A 377 3.66 -38.54 11.56
CA HIS A 377 3.16 -37.61 10.54
C HIS A 377 2.95 -36.21 11.11
N ILE A 378 3.14 -35.23 10.24
CA ILE A 378 2.89 -33.82 10.50
C ILE A 378 1.68 -33.36 9.68
N SER A 379 0.89 -32.42 10.21
CA SER A 379 -0.30 -31.92 9.52
C SER A 379 -0.55 -30.44 9.82
N ILE A 380 -1.31 -29.77 8.95
CA ILE A 380 -1.72 -28.39 9.19
C ILE A 380 -2.77 -28.38 10.29
N SER A 381 -2.45 -27.71 11.39
CA SER A 381 -3.29 -27.60 12.58
C SER A 381 -4.01 -26.25 12.67
N LEU A 382 -3.37 -25.17 12.20
CA LEU A 382 -3.97 -23.83 12.19
C LEU A 382 -3.86 -23.23 10.80
N VAL A 383 -4.99 -22.78 10.27
CA VAL A 383 -5.10 -21.95 9.07
C VAL A 383 -5.43 -20.53 9.54
N ASN A 384 -4.38 -19.76 9.81
CA ASN A 384 -4.50 -18.42 10.38
C ASN A 384 -4.85 -17.37 9.31
N SER A 385 -4.36 -17.56 8.08
CA SER A 385 -4.77 -16.79 6.90
C SER A 385 -4.52 -17.63 5.63
N ALA A 386 -4.91 -17.12 4.46
CA ALA A 386 -4.56 -17.72 3.17
C ALA A 386 -3.05 -18.02 2.98
N ARG A 387 -2.16 -17.35 3.72
CA ARG A 387 -0.69 -17.53 3.66
C ARG A 387 0.00 -17.65 5.02
N ASN A 388 -0.73 -17.95 6.10
CA ASN A 388 -0.16 -18.11 7.43
C ASN A 388 -0.73 -19.39 8.05
N PHE A 389 0.14 -20.36 8.26
CA PHE A 389 -0.20 -21.70 8.71
C PHE A 389 0.63 -22.11 9.91
N VAL A 390 0.10 -23.04 10.69
CA VAL A 390 0.87 -23.76 11.71
C VAL A 390 0.75 -25.25 11.45
N VAL A 391 1.89 -25.92 11.42
CA VAL A 391 2.04 -27.36 11.21
C VAL A 391 2.42 -28.01 12.53
N THR A 392 1.72 -29.06 12.91
CA THR A 392 1.92 -29.75 14.18
C THR A 392 2.38 -31.19 13.97
N GLY A 393 3.24 -31.66 14.86
CA GLY A 393 3.63 -33.06 15.00
C GLY A 393 4.92 -33.20 15.81
N PRO A 394 5.63 -34.34 15.76
CA PRO A 394 6.85 -34.51 16.53
C PRO A 394 7.91 -33.47 16.15
N PRO A 395 8.65 -32.85 17.11
CA PRO A 395 9.64 -31.81 16.81
C PRO A 395 10.69 -32.25 15.78
N LEU A 396 11.11 -33.52 15.81
CA LEU A 396 12.07 -34.07 14.84
C LEU A 396 11.48 -34.20 13.43
N SER A 397 10.19 -34.51 13.30
CA SER A 397 9.50 -34.55 12.01
C SER A 397 9.36 -33.14 11.41
N LEU A 398 9.03 -32.15 12.24
CA LEU A 398 8.96 -30.73 11.83
C LEU A 398 10.33 -30.17 11.47
N TYR A 399 11.39 -30.57 12.16
CA TYR A 399 12.76 -30.27 11.75
C TYR A 399 13.08 -30.86 10.36
N GLY A 400 12.61 -32.10 10.08
CA GLY A 400 12.70 -32.69 8.74
C GLY A 400 12.02 -31.85 7.66
N LEU A 401 10.84 -31.29 7.97
CA LEU A 401 10.17 -30.33 7.09
C LEU A 401 11.01 -29.06 6.90
N ASN A 402 11.58 -28.48 7.95
CA ASN A 402 12.46 -27.31 7.86
C ASN A 402 13.67 -27.56 6.96
N LEU A 403 14.34 -28.71 7.07
CA LEU A 403 15.45 -29.07 6.18
C LEU A 403 15.05 -29.07 4.69
N ARG A 404 13.80 -29.45 4.38
CA ARG A 404 13.25 -29.36 3.02
C ARG A 404 12.96 -27.91 2.63
N LEU A 405 12.32 -27.15 3.52
CA LEU A 405 11.99 -25.74 3.30
C LEU A 405 13.24 -24.87 3.05
N ARG A 406 14.35 -25.12 3.75
CA ARG A 406 15.63 -24.43 3.53
C ARG A 406 16.14 -24.54 2.09
N LYS A 407 15.89 -25.67 1.42
CA LYS A 407 16.36 -25.90 0.04
C LYS A 407 15.63 -25.04 -0.99
N VAL A 408 14.38 -24.67 -0.70
CA VAL A 408 13.52 -23.88 -1.61
C VAL A 408 13.46 -22.40 -1.25
N LYS A 409 13.69 -22.06 0.03
CA LYS A 409 13.69 -20.69 0.55
C LYS A 409 14.81 -19.85 -0.07
N ALA A 410 14.51 -18.59 -0.38
CA ALA A 410 15.51 -17.60 -0.76
C ALA A 410 16.33 -17.16 0.46
N LEU A 411 17.64 -16.92 0.28
CA LEU A 411 18.46 -16.29 1.31
C LEU A 411 18.01 -14.83 1.53
N THR A 412 18.01 -14.39 2.78
CA THR A 412 17.74 -12.99 3.14
C THR A 412 18.74 -12.08 2.42
N GLY A 413 18.24 -11.06 1.72
CA GLY A 413 19.08 -10.12 0.96
C GLY A 413 19.45 -10.54 -0.46
N LEU A 414 19.05 -11.74 -0.92
CA LEU A 414 19.24 -12.13 -2.32
C LEU A 414 18.37 -11.26 -3.23
N ASP A 415 18.97 -10.36 -4.02
CA ASP A 415 18.27 -9.59 -5.04
C ASP A 415 17.83 -10.50 -6.20
N GLN A 416 16.53 -10.51 -6.48
CA GLN A 416 15.91 -11.28 -7.55
C GLN A 416 15.12 -10.38 -8.52
N ASN A 417 15.28 -9.05 -8.45
CA ASN A 417 14.53 -8.09 -9.26
C ASN A 417 14.81 -8.24 -10.77
N ARG A 418 15.96 -8.84 -11.13
CA ARG A 418 16.34 -9.17 -12.51
C ARG A 418 16.11 -10.65 -12.90
N VAL A 419 15.46 -11.41 -12.03
CA VAL A 419 15.08 -12.81 -12.28
C VAL A 419 13.57 -12.85 -12.58
N PRO A 420 13.13 -13.50 -13.68
CA PRO A 420 11.71 -13.67 -13.97
C PRO A 420 10.95 -14.24 -12.75
N TYR A 421 9.80 -13.67 -12.43
CA TYR A 421 9.07 -13.91 -11.19
C TYR A 421 8.87 -15.41 -10.89
N THR A 422 8.41 -16.21 -11.87
CA THR A 422 8.17 -17.65 -11.67
C THR A 422 9.43 -18.48 -11.44
N GLN A 423 10.61 -17.92 -11.71
CA GLN A 423 11.91 -18.58 -11.52
C GLN A 423 12.62 -18.14 -10.24
N ARG A 424 12.03 -17.20 -9.49
CA ARG A 424 12.58 -16.73 -8.22
C ARG A 424 12.48 -17.82 -7.17
N LYS A 425 13.47 -17.87 -6.28
CA LYS A 425 13.31 -18.57 -5.01
C LYS A 425 12.25 -17.87 -4.18
N VAL A 426 11.35 -18.65 -3.59
CA VAL A 426 10.23 -18.12 -2.80
C VAL A 426 10.77 -17.56 -1.48
N ARG A 427 10.31 -16.36 -1.13
CA ARG A 427 10.59 -15.75 0.17
C ARG A 427 9.45 -16.07 1.11
N PHE A 428 9.76 -16.77 2.20
CA PHE A 428 8.80 -17.11 3.24
C PHE A 428 9.48 -17.29 4.59
N VAL A 429 8.72 -17.29 5.67
CA VAL A 429 9.26 -17.42 7.03
C VAL A 429 8.70 -18.67 7.70
N ASN A 430 9.59 -19.54 8.16
CA ASN A 430 9.29 -20.73 8.94
C ASN A 430 10.00 -20.63 10.30
N ARG A 431 9.26 -20.75 11.40
CA ARG A 431 9.79 -20.64 12.77
C ARG A 431 8.97 -21.47 13.74
N PHE A 432 9.62 -22.16 14.67
CA PHE A 432 8.96 -22.89 15.74
C PHE A 432 8.27 -21.93 16.72
N LEU A 433 7.09 -22.33 17.19
CA LEU A 433 6.34 -21.61 18.21
C LEU A 433 6.74 -22.11 19.61
N PRO A 434 6.86 -21.25 20.63
CA PRO A 434 7.13 -21.63 22.02
C PRO A 434 5.93 -22.32 22.68
N ILE A 435 5.54 -23.48 22.14
CA ILE A 435 4.41 -24.29 22.57
C ILE A 435 4.92 -25.70 22.84
N THR A 436 4.55 -26.30 23.97
CA THR A 436 5.17 -27.56 24.44
C THR A 436 4.36 -28.81 24.17
N ALA A 437 3.11 -28.67 23.69
CA ALA A 437 2.22 -29.76 23.33
C ALA A 437 1.72 -29.63 21.87
N PRO A 438 1.49 -30.74 21.16
CA PRO A 438 1.04 -30.74 19.77
C PRO A 438 -0.48 -30.51 19.65
N PHE A 439 -0.97 -29.30 19.93
CA PHE A 439 -2.39 -28.98 19.85
C PHE A 439 -2.99 -29.16 18.45
N HIS A 440 -4.30 -29.43 18.40
CA HIS A 440 -5.07 -29.65 17.17
C HIS A 440 -4.50 -30.78 16.31
N SER A 441 -4.22 -31.92 16.94
CA SER A 441 -3.59 -33.05 16.25
C SER A 441 -3.97 -34.39 16.85
N GLN A 442 -3.76 -35.46 16.06
CA GLN A 442 -3.99 -36.84 16.49
C GLN A 442 -3.22 -37.24 17.76
N TYR A 443 -2.15 -36.52 18.10
CA TYR A 443 -1.31 -36.81 19.26
C TYR A 443 -2.00 -36.56 20.60
N LEU A 444 -3.05 -35.73 20.62
CA LEU A 444 -3.79 -35.41 21.83
C LEU A 444 -5.13 -36.12 21.93
N TYR A 445 -5.47 -37.01 20.99
CA TYR A 445 -6.70 -37.81 21.08
C TYR A 445 -6.79 -38.61 22.38
N PRO A 446 -5.70 -39.26 22.86
CA PRO A 446 -5.73 -39.99 24.13
C PRO A 446 -5.92 -39.10 25.38
N ALA A 447 -5.73 -37.78 25.27
CA ALA A 447 -5.92 -36.86 26.38
C ALA A 447 -7.39 -36.51 26.60
N TYR A 448 -8.22 -36.56 25.56
CA TYR A 448 -9.57 -36.00 25.56
C TYR A 448 -10.50 -36.68 26.56
N ASP A 449 -10.58 -38.01 26.56
CA ASP A 449 -11.45 -38.73 27.48
C ASP A 449 -11.06 -38.45 28.93
N ARG A 450 -9.76 -38.41 29.23
CA ARG A 450 -9.24 -38.07 30.58
C ARG A 450 -9.57 -36.64 30.98
N ILE A 451 -9.48 -35.70 30.04
CA ILE A 451 -9.87 -34.30 30.30
C ILE A 451 -11.36 -34.22 30.60
N LEU A 452 -12.22 -34.97 29.90
CA LEU A 452 -13.65 -34.98 30.20
C LEU A 452 -13.97 -35.64 31.54
N GLU A 453 -13.24 -36.69 31.94
CA GLU A 453 -13.33 -37.27 33.28
C GLU A 453 -12.97 -36.24 34.36
N ASP A 454 -11.87 -35.49 34.19
CA ASP A 454 -11.47 -34.44 35.15
C ASP A 454 -12.44 -33.25 35.19
N LEU A 455 -13.30 -33.09 34.18
CA LEU A 455 -14.24 -31.98 34.01
C LEU A 455 -15.71 -32.39 34.15
N GLU A 456 -16.00 -33.58 34.68
CA GLU A 456 -17.37 -34.11 34.77
C GLU A 456 -18.33 -33.19 35.57
N ASP A 457 -17.80 -32.44 36.53
CA ASP A 457 -18.53 -31.49 37.36
C ASP A 457 -18.76 -30.12 36.71
N ILE A 458 -18.19 -29.87 35.52
CA ILE A 458 -18.27 -28.58 34.82
C ILE A 458 -19.22 -28.68 33.63
N GLU A 459 -20.32 -27.93 33.72
CA GLU A 459 -21.30 -27.79 32.65
C GLU A 459 -21.43 -26.33 32.23
N ILE A 460 -21.35 -26.09 30.90
CA ILE A 460 -21.70 -24.82 30.27
C ILE A 460 -22.83 -25.11 29.28
N PRO A 461 -24.09 -24.87 29.66
CA PRO A 461 -25.22 -25.07 28.76
C PRO A 461 -25.15 -24.15 27.55
N ALA A 462 -25.44 -24.65 26.35
CA ALA A 462 -25.44 -23.81 25.14
C ALA A 462 -26.41 -22.62 25.25
N GLU A 463 -27.53 -22.79 25.96
CA GLU A 463 -28.52 -21.75 26.25
C GLU A 463 -28.04 -20.66 27.23
N SER A 464 -26.97 -20.93 28.00
CA SER A 464 -26.40 -19.95 28.92
C SER A 464 -25.52 -18.91 28.22
N LEU A 465 -25.16 -19.13 26.95
CA LEU A 465 -24.35 -18.22 26.16
C LEU A 465 -25.17 -17.02 25.71
N ALA A 466 -24.95 -15.86 26.34
CA ALA A 466 -25.70 -14.63 26.12
C ALA A 466 -25.45 -13.99 24.74
N ILE A 467 -24.29 -14.26 24.14
CA ILE A 467 -23.90 -13.83 22.79
C ILE A 467 -23.37 -15.02 21.99
N PRO A 468 -23.41 -14.98 20.64
CA PRO A 468 -22.86 -16.03 19.80
C PRO A 468 -21.40 -16.32 20.12
N VAL A 469 -21.06 -17.58 20.34
CA VAL A 469 -19.67 -18.05 20.48
C VAL A 469 -19.33 -18.87 19.25
N PHE A 470 -18.39 -18.39 18.42
CA PHE A 470 -18.08 -19.04 17.14
C PHE A 470 -17.08 -20.19 17.29
N ASP A 471 -17.44 -21.36 16.78
CA ASP A 471 -16.61 -22.56 16.70
C ASP A 471 -15.35 -22.34 15.86
N THR A 472 -14.19 -22.79 16.36
CA THR A 472 -12.88 -22.47 15.80
C THR A 472 -12.59 -23.13 14.45
N LYS A 473 -13.34 -24.18 14.09
CA LYS A 473 -13.14 -24.95 12.85
C LYS A 473 -14.15 -24.60 11.76
N SER A 474 -15.41 -24.38 12.14
CA SER A 474 -16.53 -24.17 11.23
C SER A 474 -17.04 -22.72 11.20
N GLY A 475 -16.80 -21.94 12.25
CA GLY A 475 -17.40 -20.61 12.44
C GLY A 475 -18.89 -20.64 12.76
N SER A 476 -19.44 -21.81 13.13
CA SER A 476 -20.83 -21.93 13.57
C SER A 476 -21.01 -21.45 15.02
N ASP A 477 -22.23 -21.02 15.35
CA ASP A 477 -22.57 -20.49 16.66
C ASP A 477 -22.87 -21.64 17.64
N LEU A 478 -22.04 -21.79 18.67
CA LEU A 478 -22.14 -22.87 19.66
C LEU A 478 -23.45 -22.81 20.45
N SER A 479 -24.06 -21.64 20.63
CA SER A 479 -25.38 -21.51 21.29
C SER A 479 -26.50 -22.20 20.51
N LYS A 480 -26.28 -22.46 19.21
CA LYS A 480 -27.23 -23.12 18.30
C LYS A 480 -26.84 -24.55 17.93
N SER A 481 -25.83 -25.12 18.59
CA SER A 481 -25.34 -26.48 18.33
C SER A 481 -26.36 -27.58 18.68
N GLY A 482 -27.31 -27.28 19.58
CA GLY A 482 -28.23 -28.27 20.12
C GLY A 482 -27.60 -29.19 21.19
N GLU A 483 -26.34 -28.95 21.56
CA GLU A 483 -25.65 -29.66 22.63
C GLU A 483 -26.12 -29.15 24.01
N ALA A 484 -26.34 -30.07 24.95
CA ALA A 484 -26.75 -29.71 26.32
C ALA A 484 -25.59 -29.08 27.14
N ASN A 485 -24.35 -29.44 26.82
CA ASN A 485 -23.13 -28.92 27.45
C ASN A 485 -22.08 -28.70 26.36
N VAL A 486 -21.51 -27.49 26.26
CA VAL A 486 -20.52 -27.16 25.22
C VAL A 486 -19.08 -27.52 25.62
N VAL A 487 -18.83 -27.92 26.87
CA VAL A 487 -17.47 -28.26 27.37
C VAL A 487 -16.76 -29.32 26.50
N PRO A 488 -17.41 -30.44 26.10
CA PRO A 488 -16.78 -31.41 25.19
C PRO A 488 -16.36 -30.79 23.85
N ALA A 489 -17.18 -29.91 23.28
CA ALA A 489 -16.82 -29.19 22.06
C ALA A 489 -15.62 -28.26 22.27
N LEU A 490 -15.55 -27.51 23.38
CA LEU A 490 -14.41 -26.65 23.74
C LEU A 490 -13.10 -27.45 23.82
N VAL A 491 -13.11 -28.60 24.52
CA VAL A 491 -11.93 -29.48 24.65
C VAL A 491 -11.53 -30.05 23.29
N ARG A 492 -12.51 -30.48 22.47
CA ARG A 492 -12.27 -30.99 21.11
C ARG A 492 -11.65 -29.92 20.20
N MET A 493 -12.12 -28.68 20.29
CA MET A 493 -11.61 -27.53 19.53
C MET A 493 -10.12 -27.21 19.79
N ILE A 494 -9.57 -27.64 20.93
CA ILE A 494 -8.18 -27.41 21.31
C ILE A 494 -7.30 -28.64 21.05
N THR A 495 -7.82 -29.82 21.38
CA THR A 495 -7.04 -31.07 21.32
C THR A 495 -7.07 -31.73 19.93
N HIS A 496 -8.19 -31.62 19.21
CA HIS A 496 -8.43 -32.36 17.96
C HIS A 496 -8.56 -31.46 16.74
N ASP A 497 -9.54 -30.55 16.77
CA ASP A 497 -10.02 -29.86 15.58
C ASP A 497 -9.02 -28.81 15.12
N ALA A 498 -8.75 -28.77 13.82
CA ALA A 498 -7.94 -27.72 13.22
C ALA A 498 -8.68 -26.37 13.29
N VAL A 499 -7.95 -25.30 13.60
CA VAL A 499 -8.50 -23.94 13.64
C VAL A 499 -8.49 -23.35 12.23
N ASN A 500 -9.65 -23.01 11.70
CA ASN A 500 -9.81 -22.28 10.44
C ASN A 500 -10.16 -20.82 10.76
N TRP A 501 -9.15 -20.03 11.13
CA TRP A 501 -9.35 -18.72 11.76
C TRP A 501 -10.09 -17.73 10.87
N GLU A 502 -9.78 -17.68 9.57
CA GLU A 502 -10.50 -16.83 8.61
C GLU A 502 -12.00 -17.17 8.57
N GLN A 503 -12.34 -18.46 8.61
CA GLN A 503 -13.73 -18.92 8.60
C GLN A 503 -14.43 -18.63 9.93
N ALA A 504 -13.75 -18.88 11.06
CA ALA A 504 -14.28 -18.63 12.41
C ALA A 504 -14.49 -17.15 12.72
N THR A 505 -13.82 -16.26 11.97
CA THR A 505 -13.91 -14.81 12.14
C THR A 505 -14.69 -14.11 11.03
N VAL A 506 -15.52 -14.81 10.25
CA VAL A 506 -16.47 -14.15 9.34
C VAL A 506 -17.63 -13.55 10.13
N PHE A 507 -17.36 -12.43 10.78
CA PHE A 507 -18.33 -11.66 11.54
C PHE A 507 -19.16 -10.76 10.62
N SER A 508 -20.47 -11.02 10.57
CA SER A 508 -21.38 -10.25 9.72
C SER A 508 -21.56 -8.83 10.26
N GLY A 509 -21.30 -7.82 9.42
CA GLY A 509 -21.51 -6.42 9.77
C GLY A 509 -20.54 -5.85 10.81
N ALA A 510 -19.48 -6.60 11.18
CA ALA A 510 -18.50 -6.13 12.15
C ALA A 510 -17.86 -4.81 11.71
N THR A 511 -17.71 -3.90 12.65
CA THR A 511 -16.96 -2.64 12.49
C THR A 511 -15.73 -2.61 13.38
N HIS A 512 -15.80 -3.27 14.54
CA HIS A 512 -14.75 -3.30 15.54
C HIS A 512 -14.55 -4.73 16.04
N ILE A 513 -13.29 -5.11 16.25
CA ILE A 513 -12.89 -6.34 16.95
C ILE A 513 -12.00 -5.94 18.12
N VAL A 514 -12.34 -6.39 19.33
CA VAL A 514 -11.57 -6.16 20.54
C VAL A 514 -10.79 -7.44 20.87
N ASP A 515 -9.46 -7.35 20.87
CA ASP A 515 -8.57 -8.45 21.27
C ASP A 515 -8.23 -8.36 22.76
N PHE A 516 -8.72 -9.32 23.53
CA PHE A 516 -8.39 -9.49 24.95
C PHE A 516 -7.25 -10.52 25.16
N GLY A 517 -6.71 -11.08 24.08
CA GLY A 517 -5.60 -12.02 24.10
C GLY A 517 -4.27 -11.38 24.52
N PRO A 518 -3.31 -12.20 24.98
CA PRO A 518 -1.99 -11.72 25.36
C PRO A 518 -1.14 -11.31 24.14
N GLY A 519 -0.11 -10.51 24.39
CA GLY A 519 1.00 -10.25 23.48
C GLY A 519 0.92 -8.98 22.63
N GLY A 520 -0.08 -8.13 22.87
CA GLY A 520 -0.22 -6.83 22.20
C GLY A 520 -0.02 -6.90 20.68
N ILE A 521 1.00 -6.22 20.16
CA ILE A 521 1.28 -6.16 18.71
C ILE A 521 1.70 -7.51 18.08
N SER A 522 2.14 -8.47 18.89
CA SER A 522 2.46 -9.84 18.47
C SER A 522 1.29 -10.79 18.65
N GLY A 523 0.19 -10.31 19.24
CA GLY A 523 -1.02 -11.06 19.55
C GLY A 523 -1.93 -11.33 18.34
N LEU A 524 -3.09 -11.90 18.64
CA LEU A 524 -4.09 -12.35 17.68
C LEU A 524 -4.75 -11.18 16.94
N GLY A 525 -4.90 -10.04 17.60
CA GLY A 525 -5.55 -8.85 17.04
C GLY A 525 -4.85 -8.37 15.77
N VAL A 526 -3.53 -8.23 15.79
CA VAL A 526 -2.77 -7.79 14.59
C VAL A 526 -2.84 -8.82 13.46
N LEU A 527 -2.87 -10.11 13.78
CA LEU A 527 -3.08 -11.17 12.80
C LEU A 527 -4.45 -11.03 12.14
N THR A 528 -5.49 -10.85 12.95
CA THR A 528 -6.88 -10.70 12.48
C THR A 528 -7.07 -9.41 11.69
N ASN A 529 -6.39 -8.33 12.11
CA ASN A 529 -6.37 -7.06 11.38
C ASN A 529 -5.84 -7.25 9.95
N ARG A 530 -4.76 -8.02 9.76
CA ARG A 530 -4.23 -8.30 8.41
C ARG A 530 -5.18 -9.09 7.54
N ASN A 531 -5.93 -10.03 8.12
CA ASN A 531 -6.92 -10.82 7.37
C ASN A 531 -8.12 -9.97 6.92
N LYS A 532 -8.43 -8.91 7.69
CA LYS A 532 -9.61 -8.06 7.49
C LYS A 532 -9.27 -6.65 7.00
N ASP A 533 -8.01 -6.37 6.72
CA ASP A 533 -7.61 -5.06 6.19
C ASP A 533 -8.34 -4.79 4.88
N GLY A 534 -8.99 -3.64 4.79
CA GLY A 534 -9.83 -3.27 3.65
C GLY A 534 -11.29 -3.71 3.70
N THR A 535 -11.74 -4.40 4.75
CA THR A 535 -13.17 -4.77 4.92
C THR A 535 -13.94 -3.82 5.85
N GLY A 536 -13.32 -2.72 6.27
CA GLY A 536 -13.94 -1.76 7.19
C GLY A 536 -13.90 -2.15 8.67
N VAL A 537 -13.15 -3.19 9.04
CA VAL A 537 -13.07 -3.67 10.43
C VAL A 537 -11.82 -3.11 11.14
N ARG A 538 -12.04 -2.29 12.17
CA ARG A 538 -11.00 -1.81 13.09
C ARG A 538 -10.70 -2.85 14.14
N VAL A 539 -9.44 -3.10 14.46
CA VAL A 539 -9.04 -3.95 15.59
C VAL A 539 -8.50 -3.08 16.72
N VAL A 540 -8.98 -3.30 17.94
CA VAL A 540 -8.52 -2.64 19.17
C VAL A 540 -7.89 -3.68 20.10
N LEU A 541 -6.65 -3.45 20.52
CA LEU A 541 -5.94 -4.29 21.46
C LEU A 541 -6.29 -3.86 22.88
N ALA A 542 -7.15 -4.63 23.55
CA ALA A 542 -7.54 -4.36 24.93
C ALA A 542 -6.42 -4.69 25.93
N GLY A 543 -5.34 -5.35 25.50
CA GLY A 543 -4.23 -5.70 26.38
C GLY A 543 -3.28 -4.54 26.68
N ALA A 544 -2.98 -3.71 25.67
CA ALA A 544 -1.88 -2.75 25.70
C ALA A 544 -2.36 -1.29 25.72
N MET A 545 -1.65 -0.45 26.48
CA MET A 545 -1.92 0.99 26.59
C MET A 545 -1.58 1.77 25.31
N ASP A 546 -0.50 1.38 24.63
CA ASP A 546 0.04 2.03 23.44
C ASP A 546 0.92 1.04 22.65
N GLY A 547 1.32 1.36 21.42
CA GLY A 547 2.25 0.54 20.65
C GLY A 547 2.68 1.12 19.30
N THR A 548 3.49 0.35 18.57
CA THR A 548 4.16 0.82 17.35
C THR A 548 3.35 0.66 16.07
N ASN A 549 2.18 0.02 16.12
CA ASN A 549 1.39 -0.30 14.94
C ASN A 549 0.17 0.61 14.83
N ALA A 550 0.27 1.64 13.99
CA ALA A 550 -0.81 2.60 13.74
C ALA A 550 -2.12 1.98 13.18
N GLU A 551 -2.05 0.75 12.64
CA GLU A 551 -3.18 0.08 11.99
C GLU A 551 -4.12 -0.62 12.96
N VAL A 552 -3.76 -0.69 14.24
CA VAL A 552 -4.61 -1.19 15.32
C VAL A 552 -4.78 -0.11 16.38
N GLY A 553 -5.89 -0.22 17.10
CA GLY A 553 -6.19 0.62 18.25
C GLY A 553 -5.66 -0.02 19.51
N TYR A 554 -5.63 0.77 20.57
CA TYR A 554 -5.14 0.35 21.88
C TYR A 554 -6.22 0.59 22.95
N LYS A 555 -5.94 0.13 24.17
CA LYS A 555 -6.84 0.21 25.33
C LYS A 555 -7.60 1.56 25.49
N PRO A 556 -7.02 2.76 25.23
CA PRO A 556 -7.73 4.03 25.31
C PRO A 556 -8.99 4.14 24.44
N GLU A 557 -9.01 3.55 23.24
CA GLU A 557 -10.17 3.62 22.32
C GLU A 557 -11.42 2.96 22.90
N LEU A 558 -11.28 2.08 23.89
CA LEU A 558 -12.40 1.45 24.58
C LEU A 558 -13.06 2.37 25.61
N PHE A 559 -12.35 3.39 26.09
CA PHE A 559 -12.74 4.19 27.25
C PHE A 559 -12.92 5.68 26.95
N ASP A 560 -12.44 6.16 25.80
CA ASP A 560 -12.58 7.54 25.39
C ASP A 560 -14.06 7.96 25.32
N ARG A 561 -14.38 9.09 25.95
CA ARG A 561 -15.74 9.62 26.06
C ARG A 561 -16.04 10.71 25.05
N ASP A 562 -15.05 11.22 24.33
CA ASP A 562 -15.26 12.21 23.28
C ASP A 562 -15.98 11.57 22.08
N GLU A 563 -17.04 12.18 21.58
CA GLU A 563 -17.86 11.61 20.50
C GLU A 563 -17.07 11.44 19.20
N GLN A 564 -16.08 12.30 18.95
CA GLN A 564 -15.24 12.24 17.76
C GLN A 564 -14.09 11.23 17.88
N SER A 565 -13.95 10.52 19.01
CA SER A 565 -12.83 9.61 19.25
C SER A 565 -12.95 8.26 18.53
N VAL A 566 -14.16 7.85 18.11
CA VAL A 566 -14.38 6.53 17.48
C VAL A 566 -13.79 6.50 16.06
N GLN A 567 -12.82 5.62 15.84
CA GLN A 567 -12.16 5.47 14.55
C GLN A 567 -12.65 4.22 13.81
N TYR A 568 -13.03 4.39 12.55
CA TYR A 568 -13.45 3.29 11.69
C TYR A 568 -12.35 2.96 10.67
N ALA A 569 -12.11 1.67 10.43
CA ALA A 569 -11.25 1.26 9.34
C ALA A 569 -11.95 1.48 7.99
N ILE A 570 -11.15 1.67 6.93
CA ILE A 570 -11.68 1.91 5.58
C ILE A 570 -12.09 0.58 4.95
N ASP A 571 -13.31 0.54 4.40
CA ASP A 571 -13.74 -0.49 3.46
C ASP A 571 -13.35 -0.05 2.05
N TRP A 572 -12.43 -0.79 1.42
CA TRP A 572 -11.91 -0.44 0.09
C TRP A 572 -12.98 -0.50 -1.00
N VAL A 573 -13.98 -1.37 -0.88
CA VAL A 573 -15.09 -1.45 -1.85
C VAL A 573 -16.01 -0.26 -1.67
N LYS A 574 -16.33 0.11 -0.43
CA LYS A 574 -17.18 1.27 -0.16
C LYS A 574 -16.51 2.57 -0.61
N GLU A 575 -15.23 2.72 -0.31
CA GLU A 575 -14.47 3.94 -0.54
C GLU A 575 -13.96 4.08 -1.99
N TYR A 576 -13.39 3.01 -2.55
CA TYR A 576 -12.74 3.03 -3.86
C TYR A 576 -13.51 2.25 -4.93
N GLY A 577 -14.63 1.63 -4.58
CA GLY A 577 -15.46 0.90 -5.53
C GLY A 577 -16.03 1.82 -6.62
N PRO A 578 -16.06 1.37 -7.87
CA PRO A 578 -16.54 2.15 -9.00
C PRO A 578 -18.04 2.41 -8.88
N ARG A 579 -18.46 3.64 -9.19
CA ARG A 579 -19.87 4.03 -9.27
C ARG A 579 -20.22 4.55 -10.67
N LEU A 580 -21.46 4.98 -10.87
CA LEU A 580 -21.87 5.69 -12.08
C LEU A 580 -22.40 7.07 -11.71
N VAL A 581 -22.20 8.03 -12.62
CA VAL A 581 -22.78 9.36 -12.52
C VAL A 581 -23.14 9.90 -13.90
N LYS A 582 -24.24 10.64 -14.01
CA LYS A 582 -24.66 11.35 -15.21
C LYS A 582 -24.40 12.84 -15.07
N ASN A 583 -24.02 13.51 -16.15
CA ASN A 583 -24.01 14.97 -16.19
C ASN A 583 -25.36 15.54 -16.66
N ALA A 584 -25.55 16.87 -16.62
CA ALA A 584 -26.79 17.53 -17.03
C ALA A 584 -27.14 17.32 -18.53
N VAL A 585 -26.15 17.01 -19.37
CA VAL A 585 -26.34 16.67 -20.79
C VAL A 585 -26.59 15.17 -21.03
N GLY A 586 -26.69 14.37 -19.97
CA GLY A 586 -27.10 12.96 -20.03
C GLY A 586 -25.97 11.96 -20.32
N GLN A 587 -24.71 12.38 -20.31
CA GLN A 587 -23.57 11.48 -20.47
C GLN A 587 -23.28 10.76 -19.15
N THR A 588 -23.12 9.43 -19.23
CA THR A 588 -22.80 8.59 -18.08
C THR A 588 -21.29 8.36 -17.99
N PHE A 589 -20.71 8.56 -16.82
CA PHE A 589 -19.31 8.28 -16.51
C PHE A 589 -19.20 7.18 -15.47
N VAL A 590 -18.11 6.41 -15.56
CA VAL A 590 -17.69 5.56 -14.46
C VAL A 590 -16.96 6.44 -13.47
N ASP A 591 -17.44 6.48 -12.24
CA ASP A 591 -17.03 7.39 -11.19
C ASP A 591 -15.99 6.73 -10.27
N THR A 592 -14.75 7.21 -10.37
CA THR A 592 -13.58 6.75 -9.63
C THR A 592 -12.68 7.94 -9.28
N LYS A 593 -11.64 7.72 -8.46
CA LYS A 593 -10.59 8.74 -8.22
C LYS A 593 -9.95 9.27 -9.51
N MET A 594 -9.70 8.40 -10.48
CA MET A 594 -9.10 8.78 -11.76
C MET A 594 -10.04 9.64 -12.59
N SER A 595 -11.29 9.21 -12.76
CA SER A 595 -12.23 9.93 -13.64
C SER A 595 -12.66 11.26 -13.06
N ARG A 596 -12.80 11.37 -11.73
CA ARG A 596 -13.03 12.64 -11.02
C ARG A 596 -11.85 13.61 -11.18
N LEU A 597 -10.62 13.14 -11.00
CA LEU A 597 -9.42 13.94 -11.20
C LEU A 597 -9.32 14.49 -12.63
N LEU A 598 -9.55 13.63 -13.63
CA LEU A 598 -9.32 13.96 -15.04
C LEU A 598 -10.56 14.58 -15.74
N GLY A 599 -11.75 14.44 -15.15
CA GLY A 599 -13.03 14.88 -15.74
C GLY A 599 -13.49 14.07 -16.96
N ILE A 600 -13.02 12.83 -17.10
CA ILE A 600 -13.26 11.94 -18.26
C ILE A 600 -13.26 10.46 -17.84
N PRO A 601 -13.64 9.50 -18.71
CA PRO A 601 -13.65 8.09 -18.34
C PRO A 601 -12.31 7.58 -17.76
N PRO A 602 -12.33 6.62 -16.81
CA PRO A 602 -11.13 6.10 -16.14
C PRO A 602 -10.37 5.07 -17.01
N ILE A 603 -10.25 5.39 -18.29
CA ILE A 603 -9.57 4.61 -19.31
C ILE A 603 -8.56 5.53 -19.99
N MET A 604 -7.31 5.09 -20.07
CA MET A 604 -6.25 5.89 -20.68
C MET A 604 -5.41 5.13 -21.70
N VAL A 605 -4.92 5.86 -22.70
CA VAL A 605 -3.87 5.40 -23.62
C VAL A 605 -2.52 5.85 -23.09
N ALA A 606 -1.65 4.90 -22.75
CA ALA A 606 -0.35 5.22 -22.17
C ALA A 606 0.63 5.78 -23.22
N GLY A 607 1.65 6.50 -22.76
CA GLY A 607 2.74 7.01 -23.58
C GLY A 607 3.62 5.87 -24.12
N MET A 608 3.56 5.69 -25.43
CA MET A 608 4.26 4.68 -26.21
C MET A 608 5.12 5.35 -27.29
N THR A 609 6.42 5.02 -27.30
CA THR A 609 7.26 5.26 -28.48
C THR A 609 7.23 3.99 -29.34
N PRO A 610 6.85 4.03 -30.63
CA PRO A 610 6.62 5.23 -31.45
C PRO A 610 5.16 5.75 -31.48
N THR A 611 4.18 4.91 -31.13
CA THR A 611 2.74 5.11 -31.46
C THR A 611 2.07 6.37 -30.94
N THR A 612 2.51 6.94 -29.82
CA THR A 612 1.94 8.18 -29.25
C THR A 612 2.88 9.39 -29.39
N VAL A 613 3.87 9.28 -30.27
CA VAL A 613 4.67 10.43 -30.72
C VAL A 613 3.91 11.27 -31.76
N PRO A 614 3.18 10.68 -32.73
CA PRO A 614 2.37 11.45 -33.68
C PRO A 614 1.31 12.31 -32.96
N TRP A 615 1.36 13.61 -33.22
CA TRP A 615 0.52 14.61 -32.55
C TRP A 615 -0.97 14.45 -32.89
N ASP A 616 -1.27 13.92 -34.07
CA ASP A 616 -2.60 13.71 -34.61
C ASP A 616 -3.30 12.50 -33.98
N PHE A 617 -2.58 11.40 -33.70
CA PHE A 617 -3.14 10.29 -32.90
C PHE A 617 -3.48 10.71 -31.47
N VAL A 618 -2.60 11.53 -30.86
CA VAL A 618 -2.85 12.13 -29.54
C VAL A 618 -4.11 13.00 -29.58
N ALA A 619 -4.20 13.92 -30.56
CA ALA A 619 -5.37 14.78 -30.71
C ALA A 619 -6.65 13.98 -30.98
N ALA A 620 -6.61 12.94 -31.83
CA ALA A 620 -7.75 12.09 -32.12
C ALA A 620 -8.28 11.37 -30.86
N THR A 621 -7.39 10.84 -30.03
CA THR A 621 -7.75 10.19 -28.76
C THR A 621 -8.34 11.18 -27.76
N MET A 622 -7.78 12.40 -27.69
CA MET A 622 -8.32 13.46 -26.83
C MET A 622 -9.70 13.96 -27.29
N ASN A 623 -9.91 14.07 -28.61
CA ASN A 623 -11.20 14.41 -29.22
C ASN A 623 -12.25 13.31 -29.01
N ALA A 624 -11.84 12.04 -28.93
CA ALA A 624 -12.70 10.94 -28.54
C ALA A 624 -13.11 10.97 -27.06
N GLY A 625 -12.57 11.89 -26.26
CA GLY A 625 -12.93 12.06 -24.84
C GLY A 625 -12.05 11.28 -23.86
N TYR A 626 -10.91 10.73 -24.29
CA TYR A 626 -10.07 9.88 -23.45
C TYR A 626 -8.70 10.48 -23.11
N HIS A 627 -8.11 10.02 -22.01
CA HIS A 627 -6.78 10.43 -21.60
C HIS A 627 -5.72 9.76 -22.47
N ILE A 628 -4.71 10.52 -22.89
CA ILE A 628 -3.55 9.99 -23.61
C ILE A 628 -2.30 10.78 -23.24
N GLU A 629 -1.15 10.12 -23.25
CA GLU A 629 0.14 10.76 -22.99
C GLU A 629 0.91 10.96 -24.31
N LEU A 630 1.36 12.19 -24.57
CA LEU A 630 2.29 12.48 -25.66
C LEU A 630 3.67 11.90 -25.33
N ALA A 631 4.16 10.97 -26.14
CA ALA A 631 5.46 10.35 -25.91
C ALA A 631 6.62 11.30 -26.24
N GLY A 632 7.25 11.85 -25.20
CA GLY A 632 8.45 12.67 -25.29
C GLY A 632 9.67 11.95 -25.87
N GLY A 633 9.69 10.61 -25.82
CA GLY A 633 10.80 9.77 -26.28
C GLY A 633 11.11 9.87 -27.78
N GLY A 634 10.13 10.28 -28.60
CA GLY A 634 10.32 10.47 -30.04
C GLY A 634 10.87 11.84 -30.45
N TYR A 635 10.97 12.79 -29.51
CA TYR A 635 11.48 14.14 -29.80
C TYR A 635 12.93 14.28 -29.36
N TYR A 636 13.79 14.66 -30.32
CA TYR A 636 15.23 14.84 -30.10
C TYR A 636 15.65 16.30 -29.93
N ASN A 637 14.73 17.25 -30.14
CA ASN A 637 14.98 18.67 -29.94
C ASN A 637 13.71 19.42 -29.47
N ALA A 638 13.91 20.57 -28.81
CA ALA A 638 12.82 21.36 -28.25
C ALA A 638 11.86 21.94 -29.30
N LYS A 639 12.35 22.25 -30.51
CA LYS A 639 11.55 22.85 -31.58
C LYS A 639 10.47 21.89 -32.07
N SER A 640 10.84 20.65 -32.43
CA SER A 640 9.88 19.66 -32.93
C SER A 640 8.85 19.27 -31.89
N MET A 641 9.25 19.17 -30.61
CA MET A 641 8.31 18.92 -29.51
C MET A 641 7.34 20.09 -29.32
N THR A 642 7.83 21.34 -29.35
CA THR A 642 6.99 22.55 -29.26
C THR A 642 5.98 22.62 -30.40
N GLU A 643 6.41 22.32 -31.62
CA GLU A 643 5.53 22.29 -32.79
C GLU A 643 4.41 21.26 -32.64
N ALA A 644 4.73 20.06 -32.15
CA ALA A 644 3.72 19.02 -31.92
C ALA A 644 2.72 19.42 -30.82
N VAL A 645 3.20 19.93 -29.68
CA VAL A 645 2.33 20.40 -28.59
C VAL A 645 1.40 21.51 -29.06
N ASN A 646 1.91 22.48 -29.84
CA ASN A 646 1.09 23.57 -30.40
C ASN A 646 0.06 23.08 -31.43
N LYS A 647 0.36 21.99 -32.17
CA LYS A 647 -0.62 21.38 -33.07
C LYS A 647 -1.72 20.67 -32.29
N ILE A 648 -1.37 19.93 -31.24
CA ILE A 648 -2.34 19.29 -30.33
C ILE A 648 -3.25 20.35 -29.72
N GLU A 649 -2.68 21.38 -29.09
CA GLU A 649 -3.44 22.47 -28.46
C GLU A 649 -4.54 23.04 -29.36
N LYS A 650 -4.24 23.24 -30.65
CA LYS A 650 -5.18 23.83 -31.63
C LYS A 650 -6.20 22.83 -32.16
N ALA A 651 -6.00 21.54 -31.95
CA ALA A 651 -6.81 20.46 -32.53
C ALA A 651 -7.65 19.70 -31.50
N ILE A 652 -7.47 19.96 -30.20
CA ILE A 652 -8.23 19.33 -29.11
C ILE A 652 -9.36 20.22 -28.61
N PRO A 653 -10.35 19.68 -27.87
CA PRO A 653 -11.43 20.47 -27.30
C PRO A 653 -10.87 21.52 -26.32
N PRO A 654 -11.25 22.81 -26.42
CA PRO A 654 -10.82 23.83 -25.49
C PRO A 654 -11.06 23.44 -24.03
N GLY A 655 -10.05 23.62 -23.18
CA GLY A 655 -10.11 23.23 -21.77
C GLY A 655 -9.52 21.85 -21.47
N ARG A 656 -9.27 21.00 -22.48
CA ARG A 656 -8.58 19.72 -22.26
C ARG A 656 -7.10 19.91 -22.02
N GLY A 657 -6.57 19.28 -20.98
CA GLY A 657 -5.15 19.30 -20.69
C GLY A 657 -4.37 18.16 -21.34
N ILE A 658 -3.12 18.46 -21.66
CA ILE A 658 -2.15 17.58 -22.29
C ILE A 658 -1.28 16.95 -21.19
N THR A 659 -1.11 15.64 -21.25
CA THR A 659 -0.11 14.91 -20.46
C THR A 659 1.08 14.54 -21.34
N ILE A 660 2.30 14.73 -20.84
CA ILE A 660 3.53 14.37 -21.56
C ILE A 660 4.25 13.26 -20.81
N ASN A 661 4.62 12.17 -21.50
CA ASN A 661 5.43 11.10 -20.94
C ASN A 661 6.92 11.28 -21.28
N LEU A 662 7.77 11.41 -20.25
CA LEU A 662 9.23 11.48 -20.36
C LEU A 662 9.89 10.19 -19.87
N ILE A 663 11.12 9.92 -20.33
CA ILE A 663 11.86 8.69 -20.04
C ILE A 663 13.00 9.00 -19.07
N TYR A 664 12.91 8.51 -17.83
CA TYR A 664 13.86 8.85 -16.75
C TYR A 664 15.30 8.40 -17.03
N VAL A 665 15.46 7.22 -17.64
CA VAL A 665 16.77 6.68 -18.05
C VAL A 665 17.43 7.43 -19.21
N ASN A 666 16.81 8.51 -19.72
CA ASN A 666 17.40 9.41 -20.71
C ASN A 666 17.58 10.84 -20.14
N PRO A 667 18.51 11.04 -19.17
CA PRO A 667 18.69 12.33 -18.51
C PRO A 667 19.07 13.45 -19.47
N ARG A 668 19.73 13.12 -20.60
CA ARG A 668 20.06 14.10 -21.64
C ARG A 668 18.83 14.72 -22.29
N ALA A 669 17.77 13.92 -22.51
CA ALA A 669 16.52 14.44 -23.05
C ALA A 669 15.78 15.27 -21.98
N MET A 670 15.70 14.75 -20.76
CA MET A 670 15.02 15.43 -19.66
C MET A 670 15.61 16.81 -19.33
N ALA A 671 16.93 16.98 -19.46
CA ALA A 671 17.62 18.24 -19.22
C ALA A 671 17.07 19.42 -20.05
N TRP A 672 16.48 19.18 -21.23
CA TRP A 672 15.81 20.22 -22.01
C TRP A 672 14.28 20.07 -22.01
N GLN A 673 13.74 18.86 -21.85
CA GLN A 673 12.30 18.60 -21.86
C GLN A 673 11.60 19.18 -20.64
N ILE A 674 12.17 19.05 -19.44
CA ILE A 674 11.57 19.56 -18.20
C ILE A 674 11.47 21.09 -18.22
N PRO A 675 12.55 21.87 -18.49
CA PRO A 675 12.44 23.32 -18.63
C PRO A 675 11.50 23.76 -19.76
N LEU A 676 11.43 23.00 -20.85
CA LEU A 676 10.50 23.29 -21.94
C LEU A 676 9.04 23.20 -21.48
N ILE A 677 8.68 22.17 -20.72
CA ILE A 677 7.32 22.00 -20.19
C ILE A 677 6.95 23.18 -19.28
N GLY A 678 7.83 23.53 -18.32
CA GLY A 678 7.57 24.66 -17.42
C GLY A 678 7.38 25.97 -18.17
N ARG A 679 8.21 26.24 -19.18
CA ARG A 679 8.07 27.42 -20.04
C ARG A 679 6.75 27.43 -20.81
N LEU A 680 6.41 26.35 -21.50
CA LEU A 680 5.18 26.24 -22.28
C LEU A 680 3.94 26.39 -21.38
N ARG A 681 3.96 25.78 -20.19
CA ARG A 681 2.87 25.93 -19.22
C ARG A 681 2.71 27.37 -18.73
N ALA A 682 3.82 28.06 -18.44
CA ALA A 682 3.80 29.48 -18.06
C ALA A 682 3.31 30.39 -19.19
N GLU A 683 3.54 30.04 -20.46
CA GLU A 683 2.98 30.70 -21.65
C GLU A 683 1.46 30.43 -21.86
N GLY A 684 0.85 29.62 -20.99
CA GLY A 684 -0.57 29.29 -21.01
C GLY A 684 -0.93 28.07 -21.88
N VAL A 685 0.05 27.35 -22.43
CA VAL A 685 -0.19 26.08 -23.15
C VAL A 685 -0.89 25.10 -22.18
N PRO A 686 -1.93 24.36 -22.62
CA PRO A 686 -2.72 23.51 -21.74
C PRO A 686 -2.00 22.20 -21.37
N ILE A 687 -0.79 22.28 -20.81
CA ILE A 687 -0.08 21.11 -20.25
C ILE A 687 -0.47 20.99 -18.78
N GLU A 688 -1.13 19.91 -18.39
CA GLU A 688 -1.53 19.72 -16.99
C GLU A 688 -0.96 18.45 -16.36
N GLY A 689 -0.43 17.53 -17.18
CA GLY A 689 0.11 16.26 -16.71
C GLY A 689 1.56 16.02 -17.12
N LEU A 690 2.31 15.40 -16.23
CA LEU A 690 3.64 14.85 -16.51
C LEU A 690 3.68 13.38 -16.08
N THR A 691 4.12 12.50 -16.97
CA THR A 691 4.38 11.09 -16.64
C THR A 691 5.87 10.81 -16.75
N ILE A 692 6.44 10.18 -15.72
CA ILE A 692 7.82 9.70 -15.72
C ILE A 692 7.81 8.18 -15.85
N GLY A 693 8.29 7.70 -17.01
CA GLY A 693 8.45 6.28 -17.31
C GLY A 693 9.89 5.79 -17.15
N ALA A 694 10.05 4.47 -17.07
CA ALA A 694 11.34 3.78 -16.96
C ALA A 694 12.19 4.25 -15.75
N GLY A 695 11.54 4.45 -14.60
CA GLY A 695 12.19 4.85 -13.35
C GLY A 695 11.26 5.69 -12.48
N VAL A 696 11.54 5.73 -11.18
CA VAL A 696 10.88 6.62 -10.22
C VAL A 696 11.95 7.58 -9.68
N PRO A 697 11.76 8.91 -9.74
CA PRO A 697 12.72 9.88 -9.21
C PRO A 697 12.91 9.77 -7.69
N SER A 698 13.94 10.43 -7.17
CA SER A 698 14.04 10.68 -5.72
C SER A 698 12.95 11.66 -5.27
N ILE A 699 12.75 11.79 -3.96
CA ILE A 699 11.72 12.68 -3.40
C ILE A 699 12.01 14.13 -3.80
N GLU A 700 13.28 14.55 -3.73
CA GLU A 700 13.71 15.91 -4.04
C GLU A 700 13.46 16.26 -5.51
N VAL A 701 13.80 15.35 -6.43
CA VAL A 701 13.58 15.54 -7.87
C VAL A 701 12.08 15.56 -8.19
N ALA A 702 11.28 14.71 -7.54
CA ALA A 702 9.83 14.72 -7.73
C ALA A 702 9.20 16.02 -7.21
N ASN A 703 9.64 16.52 -6.05
CA ASN A 703 9.17 17.80 -5.49
C ASN A 703 9.49 18.97 -6.42
N GLU A 704 10.69 19.00 -7.02
CA GLU A 704 11.05 20.02 -8.01
C GLU A 704 10.02 20.04 -9.16
N TYR A 705 9.65 18.89 -9.71
CA TYR A 705 8.67 18.82 -10.80
C TYR A 705 7.26 19.26 -10.37
N ILE A 706 6.84 18.85 -9.17
CA ILE A 706 5.51 19.16 -8.61
C ILE A 706 5.37 20.67 -8.37
N GLU A 707 6.39 21.31 -7.80
CA GLU A 707 6.32 22.70 -7.35
C GLU A 707 6.59 23.70 -8.49
N THR A 708 7.42 23.35 -9.48
CA THR A 708 7.91 24.33 -10.46
C THR A 708 7.16 24.35 -11.79
N LEU A 709 6.60 23.21 -12.23
CA LEU A 709 6.11 23.09 -13.60
C LEU A 709 4.69 23.63 -13.82
N GLY A 710 3.92 23.85 -12.75
CA GLY A 710 2.52 24.30 -12.85
C GLY A 710 1.56 23.24 -13.41
N ILE A 711 1.93 21.96 -13.29
CA ILE A 711 1.11 20.79 -13.61
C ILE A 711 0.08 20.54 -12.50
N LYS A 712 -1.02 19.85 -12.84
CA LYS A 712 -2.10 19.49 -11.91
C LYS A 712 -1.98 18.07 -11.36
N HIS A 713 -1.31 17.18 -12.10
CA HIS A 713 -1.03 15.83 -11.68
C HIS A 713 0.32 15.37 -12.22
N ILE A 714 0.94 14.44 -11.50
CA ILE A 714 2.14 13.73 -11.94
C ILE A 714 1.85 12.23 -11.93
N ALA A 715 2.45 11.49 -12.84
CA ALA A 715 2.31 10.05 -12.91
C ALA A 715 3.66 9.34 -12.90
N PHE A 716 3.73 8.21 -12.21
CA PHE A 716 4.91 7.36 -12.15
C PHE A 716 4.56 5.93 -12.60
N LYS A 717 5.51 5.29 -13.28
CA LYS A 717 5.41 3.88 -13.72
C LYS A 717 6.37 2.99 -12.92
N PRO A 718 6.05 2.64 -11.65
CA PRO A 718 6.89 1.76 -10.86
C PRO A 718 6.88 0.33 -11.43
N GLY A 719 8.06 -0.30 -11.47
CA GLY A 719 8.24 -1.66 -12.00
C GLY A 719 8.58 -2.72 -10.96
N SER A 720 8.59 -2.37 -9.67
CA SER A 720 8.91 -3.28 -8.54
C SER A 720 8.20 -2.83 -7.26
N VAL A 721 8.20 -3.70 -6.23
CA VAL A 721 7.67 -3.37 -4.89
C VAL A 721 8.39 -2.16 -4.28
N ASP A 722 9.72 -2.09 -4.41
CA ASP A 722 10.51 -0.96 -3.91
C ASP A 722 10.18 0.34 -4.65
N ALA A 723 9.95 0.27 -5.96
CA ALA A 723 9.53 1.43 -6.75
C ALA A 723 8.12 1.91 -6.36
N ILE A 724 7.19 1.00 -6.05
CA ILE A 724 5.88 1.36 -5.47
C ILE A 724 6.09 2.09 -4.14
N GLN A 725 6.97 1.58 -3.28
CA GLN A 725 7.26 2.24 -2.01
C GLN A 725 7.83 3.64 -2.20
N GLN A 726 8.69 3.84 -3.20
CA GLN A 726 9.21 5.17 -3.53
C GLN A 726 8.09 6.13 -3.95
N VAL A 727 7.11 5.68 -4.74
CA VAL A 727 5.93 6.49 -5.09
C VAL A 727 5.10 6.84 -3.85
N ILE A 728 4.91 5.90 -2.92
CA ILE A 728 4.25 6.16 -1.64
C ILE A 728 4.99 7.24 -0.83
N ASN A 729 6.33 7.19 -0.79
CA ASN A 729 7.12 8.19 -0.08
C ASN A 729 6.98 9.58 -0.72
N ILE A 730 6.98 9.67 -2.05
CA ILE A 730 6.71 10.93 -2.78
C ILE A 730 5.30 11.43 -2.46
N ALA A 731 4.30 10.55 -2.40
CA ALA A 731 2.93 10.91 -2.07
C ALA A 731 2.77 11.45 -0.65
N LYS A 732 3.45 10.83 0.33
CA LYS A 732 3.51 11.33 1.71
C LYS A 732 4.20 12.69 1.83
N ALA A 733 5.21 12.95 1.00
CA ALA A 733 5.88 14.25 0.95
C ALA A 733 4.99 15.35 0.33
N ASN A 734 3.99 14.98 -0.48
CA ASN A 734 3.12 15.91 -1.20
C ASN A 734 1.62 15.57 -1.00
N PRO A 735 1.11 15.57 0.24
CA PRO A 735 -0.20 14.97 0.58
C PRO A 735 -1.40 15.64 -0.11
N LYS A 736 -1.25 16.87 -0.62
CA LYS A 736 -2.29 17.63 -1.34
C LYS A 736 -2.17 17.57 -2.87
N PHE A 737 -1.15 16.88 -3.41
CA PHE A 737 -0.88 16.85 -4.85
C PHE A 737 -1.28 15.49 -5.46
N PRO A 738 -2.08 15.46 -6.55
CA PRO A 738 -2.50 14.21 -7.19
C PRO A 738 -1.33 13.44 -7.86
N ILE A 739 -1.18 12.17 -7.49
CA ILE A 739 -0.15 11.29 -8.03
C ILE A 739 -0.79 10.03 -8.63
N ILE A 740 -0.65 9.87 -9.95
CA ILE A 740 -1.15 8.68 -10.66
C ILE A 740 -0.08 7.59 -10.62
N LEU A 741 -0.34 6.51 -9.89
CA LEU A 741 0.50 5.32 -9.86
C LEU A 741 0.05 4.38 -10.97
N GLN A 742 0.74 4.43 -12.11
CA GLN A 742 0.51 3.55 -13.26
C GLN A 742 1.27 2.26 -13.06
N TRP A 743 0.66 1.30 -12.35
CA TRP A 743 1.29 0.01 -12.09
C TRP A 743 1.37 -0.79 -13.38
N THR A 744 2.59 -1.19 -13.77
CA THR A 744 2.84 -2.05 -14.92
C THR A 744 3.66 -3.28 -14.58
N GLY A 745 3.05 -4.47 -14.69
CA GLY A 745 3.74 -5.76 -14.54
C GLY A 745 4.59 -6.14 -15.76
N GLY A 746 5.36 -7.23 -15.64
CA GLY A 746 6.31 -7.70 -16.65
C GLY A 746 5.69 -8.14 -17.99
N ARG A 747 4.38 -8.40 -18.01
CA ARG A 747 3.62 -8.82 -19.21
C ARG A 747 3.24 -7.67 -20.17
N GLY A 748 3.74 -6.45 -19.93
CA GLY A 748 3.51 -5.28 -20.79
C GLY A 748 4.31 -5.29 -22.09
N GLY A 749 3.86 -4.50 -23.07
CA GLY A 749 4.58 -4.29 -24.34
C GLY A 749 5.67 -3.24 -24.21
N GLY A 750 6.76 -3.38 -24.98
CA GLY A 750 7.91 -2.48 -24.85
C GLY A 750 8.78 -2.84 -23.65
N HIS A 751 9.40 -1.85 -23.00
CA HIS A 751 10.17 -2.08 -21.78
C HIS A 751 9.27 -2.66 -20.69
N HIS A 752 9.73 -3.69 -20.00
CA HIS A 752 8.96 -4.35 -18.95
C HIS A 752 9.82 -4.76 -17.76
N SER A 753 9.20 -4.96 -16.60
CA SER A 753 9.88 -5.55 -15.44
C SER A 753 9.93 -7.08 -15.53
N PHE A 754 10.51 -7.70 -14.51
CA PHE A 754 10.48 -9.16 -14.31
C PHE A 754 9.36 -9.58 -13.36
N GLU A 755 8.49 -8.64 -12.94
CA GLU A 755 7.48 -8.86 -11.92
C GLU A 755 6.21 -9.51 -12.50
N ASP A 756 5.60 -10.37 -11.69
CA ASP A 756 4.19 -10.67 -11.82
C ASP A 756 3.34 -9.39 -11.65
N PHE A 757 2.19 -9.33 -12.31
CA PHE A 757 1.30 -8.17 -12.21
C PHE A 757 0.56 -8.13 -10.87
N HIS A 758 0.17 -9.26 -10.31
CA HIS A 758 -0.73 -9.29 -9.15
C HIS A 758 0.01 -9.18 -7.81
N GLN A 759 1.07 -9.98 -7.64
CA GLN A 759 1.73 -10.15 -6.34
C GLN A 759 2.25 -8.85 -5.71
N PRO A 760 2.88 -7.91 -6.45
CA PRO A 760 3.32 -6.63 -5.88
C PRO A 760 2.15 -5.77 -5.40
N ILE A 761 1.00 -5.80 -6.08
CA ILE A 761 -0.18 -5.05 -5.65
C ILE A 761 -0.81 -5.69 -4.42
N LEU A 762 -0.97 -7.01 -4.35
CA LEU A 762 -1.49 -7.69 -3.16
C LEU A 762 -0.69 -7.32 -1.89
N GLN A 763 0.63 -7.12 -2.01
CA GLN A 763 1.49 -6.72 -0.89
C GLN A 763 1.39 -5.24 -0.53
N MET A 764 1.13 -4.38 -1.52
CA MET A 764 1.28 -2.92 -1.37
C MET A 764 -0.05 -2.17 -1.37
N TYR A 765 -1.17 -2.80 -1.75
CA TYR A 765 -2.47 -2.15 -1.94
C TYR A 765 -2.92 -1.36 -0.70
N SER A 766 -2.86 -1.96 0.48
CA SER A 766 -3.17 -1.29 1.76
C SER A 766 -2.33 -0.02 1.94
N ARG A 767 -1.01 -0.11 1.74
CA ARG A 767 -0.08 1.02 1.90
C ARG A 767 -0.30 2.11 0.85
N ILE A 768 -0.67 1.72 -0.37
CA ILE A 768 -1.06 2.65 -1.44
C ILE A 768 -2.32 3.41 -1.02
N ARG A 769 -3.37 2.70 -0.57
CA ARG A 769 -4.67 3.28 -0.22
C ARG A 769 -4.66 4.15 1.03
N ARG A 770 -3.64 4.04 1.89
CA ARG A 770 -3.40 4.98 3.00
C ARG A 770 -2.95 6.37 2.55
N CYS A 771 -2.52 6.52 1.30
CA CYS A 771 -2.20 7.83 0.72
C CYS A 771 -3.36 8.27 -0.16
N GLU A 772 -4.23 9.14 0.36
CA GLU A 772 -5.47 9.55 -0.31
C GLU A 772 -5.24 10.18 -1.70
N ASN A 773 -4.09 10.82 -1.88
CA ASN A 773 -3.67 11.51 -3.09
C ASN A 773 -3.12 10.59 -4.19
N ILE A 774 -3.01 9.28 -3.94
CA ILE A 774 -2.63 8.31 -4.98
C ILE A 774 -3.86 7.86 -5.76
N VAL A 775 -3.78 7.97 -7.09
CA VAL A 775 -4.69 7.37 -8.06
C VAL A 775 -4.05 6.11 -8.61
N LEU A 776 -4.57 4.94 -8.26
CA LEU A 776 -4.00 3.64 -8.62
C LEU A 776 -4.59 3.14 -9.95
N VAL A 777 -3.76 3.05 -10.99
CA VAL A 777 -4.17 2.67 -12.36
C VAL A 777 -3.53 1.35 -12.75
N ALA A 778 -4.36 0.40 -13.21
CA ALA A 778 -3.91 -0.93 -13.61
C ALA A 778 -3.40 -0.94 -15.07
N GLY A 779 -2.20 -1.49 -15.28
CA GLY A 779 -1.70 -1.98 -16.56
C GLY A 779 -0.87 -3.24 -16.35
N SER A 780 -1.04 -4.34 -17.06
CA SER A 780 -0.74 -4.43 -18.47
C SER A 780 -1.35 -5.73 -19.00
N GLY A 781 -1.46 -5.86 -20.32
CA GLY A 781 -2.07 -7.03 -20.94
C GLY A 781 -3.57 -6.94 -21.18
N PHE A 782 -4.16 -5.76 -20.99
CA PHE A 782 -5.59 -5.52 -21.16
C PHE A 782 -5.98 -5.21 -22.61
N GLY A 783 -7.22 -5.52 -22.96
CA GLY A 783 -7.75 -5.21 -24.30
C GLY A 783 -9.26 -4.99 -24.43
N GLY A 784 -10.05 -5.27 -23.39
CA GLY A 784 -11.51 -5.11 -23.38
C GLY A 784 -12.05 -4.69 -22.00
N SER A 785 -13.38 -4.63 -21.90
CA SER A 785 -14.08 -4.39 -20.63
C SER A 785 -14.14 -5.63 -19.74
N GLU A 786 -14.32 -6.82 -20.32
CA GLU A 786 -14.46 -8.09 -19.59
C GLU A 786 -13.20 -8.43 -18.77
N ASP A 787 -12.01 -8.23 -19.33
CA ASP A 787 -10.74 -8.51 -18.66
C ASP A 787 -10.33 -7.40 -17.67
N THR A 788 -10.84 -6.18 -17.82
CA THR A 788 -10.52 -5.05 -16.94
C THR A 788 -11.52 -4.84 -15.80
N TYR A 789 -12.78 -5.24 -15.98
CA TYR A 789 -13.83 -5.08 -14.99
C TYR A 789 -13.53 -5.74 -13.62
N PRO A 790 -12.89 -6.92 -13.54
CA PRO A 790 -12.49 -7.49 -12.26
C PRO A 790 -11.50 -6.62 -11.48
N TYR A 791 -10.65 -5.85 -12.16
CA TYR A 791 -9.70 -4.92 -11.53
C TYR A 791 -10.40 -3.65 -11.08
N LEU A 792 -11.35 -3.15 -11.87
CA LEU A 792 -12.15 -1.99 -11.53
C LEU A 792 -13.07 -2.25 -10.33
N SER A 793 -13.80 -3.38 -10.32
CA SER A 793 -14.65 -3.79 -9.19
C SER A 793 -13.88 -4.33 -7.99
N GLY A 794 -12.61 -4.70 -8.18
CA GLY A 794 -11.74 -5.26 -7.14
C GLY A 794 -11.84 -6.77 -6.94
N THR A 795 -12.75 -7.46 -7.62
CA THR A 795 -12.99 -8.91 -7.45
C THR A 795 -11.81 -9.80 -7.86
N TRP A 796 -10.84 -9.26 -8.62
CA TRP A 796 -9.62 -9.98 -9.02
C TRP A 796 -8.81 -10.53 -7.84
N SER A 797 -8.79 -9.83 -6.70
CA SER A 797 -7.97 -10.19 -5.53
C SER A 797 -8.58 -11.33 -4.70
N SER A 798 -9.89 -11.54 -4.80
CA SER A 798 -10.60 -12.60 -4.07
C SER A 798 -10.12 -14.00 -4.45
N GLY A 799 -9.74 -14.21 -5.71
CA GLY A 799 -9.12 -15.47 -6.17
C GLY A 799 -7.78 -15.79 -5.49
N PHE A 800 -7.13 -14.80 -4.87
CA PHE A 800 -5.88 -14.95 -4.13
C PHE A 800 -6.06 -15.01 -2.61
N GLY A 801 -7.30 -15.04 -2.11
CA GLY A 801 -7.61 -15.06 -0.69
C GLY A 801 -7.48 -13.68 -0.02
N TYR A 802 -7.67 -12.60 -0.77
CA TYR A 802 -7.66 -11.23 -0.25
C TYR A 802 -9.05 -10.58 -0.38
N PRO A 803 -9.37 -9.57 0.44
CA PRO A 803 -10.54 -8.70 0.22
C PRO A 803 -10.52 -8.05 -1.17
N PRO A 804 -11.67 -7.65 -1.73
CA PRO A 804 -11.70 -6.99 -3.03
C PRO A 804 -10.85 -5.70 -3.05
N MET A 805 -10.06 -5.51 -4.10
CA MET A 805 -9.10 -4.41 -4.24
C MET A 805 -9.37 -3.57 -5.51
N PRO A 806 -10.36 -2.65 -5.50
CA PRO A 806 -10.70 -1.83 -6.66
C PRO A 806 -9.53 -0.97 -7.16
N PHE A 807 -9.33 -0.89 -8.47
CA PHE A 807 -8.45 0.09 -9.10
C PHE A 807 -9.23 1.33 -9.54
N ASP A 808 -8.56 2.48 -9.58
CA ASP A 808 -9.20 3.74 -9.97
C ASP A 808 -9.35 3.88 -11.49
N GLY A 809 -8.63 3.07 -12.27
CA GLY A 809 -8.78 3.03 -13.72
C GLY A 809 -7.83 2.07 -14.40
N CYS A 810 -7.88 2.03 -15.73
CA CYS A 810 -7.11 1.09 -16.55
C CYS A 810 -6.35 1.79 -17.67
N LEU A 811 -5.13 1.31 -17.94
CA LEU A 811 -4.28 1.81 -19.02
C LEU A 811 -4.16 0.78 -20.16
N PHE A 812 -4.18 1.29 -21.39
CA PHE A 812 -4.07 0.52 -22.61
C PHE A 812 -2.89 1.03 -23.45
N GLY A 813 -1.96 0.14 -23.75
CA GLY A 813 -0.84 0.41 -24.66
C GLY A 813 -1.01 -0.38 -25.94
N SER A 814 -0.51 -1.62 -25.93
CA SER A 814 -0.53 -2.58 -27.03
C SER A 814 -1.86 -2.71 -27.80
N ARG A 815 -3.00 -2.65 -27.12
CA ARG A 815 -4.34 -2.71 -27.74
C ARG A 815 -4.55 -1.59 -28.77
N MET A 816 -3.96 -0.42 -28.55
CA MET A 816 -4.21 0.79 -29.34
C MET A 816 -3.33 0.87 -30.60
N MET A 817 -2.31 0.01 -30.71
CA MET A 817 -1.31 0.08 -31.79
C MET A 817 -1.87 -0.24 -33.18
N ILE A 818 -3.03 -0.89 -33.26
CA ILE A 818 -3.69 -1.22 -34.52
C ILE A 818 -4.91 -0.35 -34.82
N SER A 819 -5.15 0.68 -34.00
CA SER A 819 -6.22 1.65 -34.25
C SER A 819 -6.01 2.40 -35.55
N LYS A 820 -7.08 2.87 -36.16
CA LYS A 820 -7.04 3.55 -37.47
C LYS A 820 -6.12 4.75 -37.49
N GLU A 821 -6.19 5.58 -36.45
CA GLU A 821 -5.47 6.84 -36.34
C GLU A 821 -4.00 6.67 -35.91
N ALA A 822 -3.61 5.49 -35.43
CA ALA A 822 -2.20 5.18 -35.15
C ALA A 822 -1.39 5.06 -36.45
N HIS A 823 -0.16 5.57 -36.44
CA HIS A 823 0.75 5.60 -37.60
C HIS A 823 1.44 4.26 -37.88
N THR A 824 1.18 3.22 -37.08
CA THR A 824 1.64 1.86 -37.35
C THR A 824 1.33 1.47 -38.80
N SER A 825 2.34 1.05 -39.56
CA SER A 825 2.18 0.70 -40.98
C SER A 825 1.18 -0.45 -41.15
N LYS A 826 0.45 -0.49 -42.26
CA LYS A 826 -0.63 -1.50 -42.49
C LYS A 826 -0.18 -2.94 -42.28
N ASN A 827 0.98 -3.32 -42.83
CA ASN A 827 1.54 -4.66 -42.65
C ASN A 827 2.02 -4.92 -41.21
N ALA A 828 2.44 -3.89 -40.48
CA ALA A 828 2.74 -4.01 -39.04
C ALA A 828 1.47 -4.20 -38.22
N LYS A 829 0.37 -3.48 -38.52
CA LYS A 829 -0.94 -3.71 -37.90
C LYS A 829 -1.43 -5.14 -38.16
N LYS A 830 -1.27 -5.64 -39.38
CA LYS A 830 -1.58 -7.02 -39.75
C LYS A 830 -0.76 -8.04 -38.95
N ALA A 831 0.56 -7.85 -38.86
CA ALA A 831 1.42 -8.73 -38.07
C ALA A 831 1.05 -8.73 -36.57
N ILE A 832 0.61 -7.59 -36.02
CA ILE A 832 0.09 -7.51 -34.66
C ILE A 832 -1.19 -8.33 -34.52
N ALA A 833 -2.13 -8.20 -35.45
CA ALA A 833 -3.41 -8.91 -35.39
C ALA A 833 -3.28 -10.43 -35.61
N GLU A 834 -2.22 -10.87 -36.30
CA GLU A 834 -1.88 -12.28 -36.48
C GLU A 834 -1.19 -12.90 -35.25
N ALA A 835 -0.75 -12.10 -34.27
CA ALA A 835 -0.09 -12.60 -33.07
C ALA A 835 -1.12 -13.25 -32.13
N PRO A 836 -1.04 -14.56 -31.82
CA PRO A 836 -2.05 -15.25 -31.02
C PRO A 836 -2.19 -14.73 -29.58
N GLY A 837 -1.12 -14.13 -29.03
CA GLY A 837 -1.04 -13.73 -27.64
C GLY A 837 -0.92 -14.91 -26.66
N LEU A 838 -0.91 -14.58 -25.37
CA LEU A 838 -0.75 -15.52 -24.26
C LEU A 838 -1.71 -15.21 -23.10
N ASP A 839 -1.93 -16.19 -22.25
CA ASP A 839 -2.48 -15.99 -20.92
C ASP A 839 -1.38 -15.63 -19.90
N ASP A 840 -1.81 -15.14 -18.74
CA ASP A 840 -0.91 -14.62 -17.70
C ASP A 840 0.11 -15.66 -17.22
N LYS A 841 -0.31 -16.90 -16.96
CA LYS A 841 0.60 -17.97 -16.54
C LYS A 841 1.74 -18.29 -17.52
N ASP A 842 1.61 -17.89 -18.79
CA ASP A 842 2.51 -18.29 -19.87
C ASP A 842 3.40 -17.14 -20.38
N TRP A 843 3.20 -15.89 -19.94
CA TRP A 843 3.90 -14.73 -20.51
C TRP A 843 5.42 -14.81 -20.36
N GLU A 844 5.95 -15.39 -19.27
CA GLU A 844 7.40 -15.52 -19.05
C GLU A 844 8.11 -16.46 -20.05
N LYS A 845 7.37 -17.22 -20.87
CA LYS A 845 7.98 -18.02 -21.95
C LYS A 845 8.71 -17.15 -22.98
N THR A 846 8.36 -15.87 -23.10
CA THR A 846 8.99 -14.89 -24.01
C THR A 846 10.49 -14.67 -23.73
N TYR A 847 10.96 -14.90 -22.50
CA TYR A 847 12.40 -14.83 -22.17
C TYR A 847 13.23 -15.94 -22.83
N LYS A 848 12.61 -17.08 -23.14
CA LYS A 848 13.30 -18.26 -23.70
C LYS A 848 13.24 -18.30 -25.24
N GLY A 849 12.29 -17.59 -25.84
CA GLY A 849 12.06 -17.58 -27.29
C GLY A 849 10.70 -17.01 -27.67
N SER A 850 10.28 -17.23 -28.91
CA SER A 850 8.97 -16.78 -29.40
C SER A 850 7.83 -17.52 -28.71
N ALA A 851 6.91 -16.78 -28.09
CA ALA A 851 5.69 -17.29 -27.46
C ALA A 851 4.53 -16.33 -27.73
N GLY A 852 3.40 -16.85 -28.23
CA GLY A 852 2.24 -16.03 -28.60
C GLY A 852 2.51 -14.98 -29.70
N GLY A 853 3.56 -15.16 -30.49
CA GLY A 853 4.02 -14.18 -31.49
C GLY A 853 4.95 -13.09 -30.95
N VAL A 854 5.32 -13.13 -29.67
CA VAL A 854 6.17 -12.14 -29.00
C VAL A 854 7.45 -12.81 -28.45
N VAL A 855 8.55 -12.07 -28.38
CA VAL A 855 9.81 -12.50 -27.74
C VAL A 855 10.41 -11.35 -26.94
N THR A 856 11.12 -11.67 -25.86
CA THR A 856 11.90 -10.69 -25.10
C THR A 856 13.30 -10.55 -25.70
N VAL A 857 13.72 -9.31 -25.93
CA VAL A 857 15.08 -8.93 -26.33
C VAL A 857 15.63 -7.85 -25.41
N LEU A 858 16.94 -7.62 -25.40
CA LEU A 858 17.57 -6.59 -24.57
C LEU A 858 17.81 -5.32 -25.36
N SER A 859 17.42 -4.18 -24.77
CA SER A 859 17.74 -2.84 -25.25
C SER A 859 19.25 -2.59 -25.29
N GLU A 860 19.67 -1.44 -25.84
CA GLU A 860 21.07 -0.98 -25.75
C GLU A 860 21.54 -0.73 -24.30
N MET A 861 20.59 -0.54 -23.38
CA MET A 861 20.84 -0.29 -21.95
C MET A 861 20.76 -1.59 -21.12
N GLY A 862 20.49 -2.74 -21.75
CA GLY A 862 20.35 -4.03 -21.05
C GLY A 862 18.98 -4.27 -20.39
N GLU A 863 18.02 -3.37 -20.61
CA GLU A 863 16.63 -3.53 -20.16
C GLU A 863 15.84 -4.44 -21.11
N PRO A 864 14.98 -5.34 -20.61
CA PRO A 864 14.19 -6.23 -21.44
C PRO A 864 13.06 -5.49 -22.16
N ILE A 865 12.78 -5.90 -23.39
CA ILE A 865 11.76 -5.35 -24.27
C ILE A 865 10.95 -6.48 -24.91
N HIS A 866 9.63 -6.44 -24.79
CA HIS A 866 8.74 -7.30 -25.57
C HIS A 866 8.52 -6.74 -26.97
N LYS A 867 8.82 -7.57 -27.98
CA LYS A 867 8.65 -7.27 -29.40
C LYS A 867 7.96 -8.43 -30.11
N LEU A 868 7.23 -8.16 -31.19
CA LEU A 868 6.80 -9.22 -32.11
C LEU A 868 8.01 -9.99 -32.61
N ALA A 869 7.89 -11.31 -32.66
CA ALA A 869 8.95 -12.24 -33.05
C ALA A 869 9.14 -12.30 -34.57
N THR A 870 9.37 -11.15 -35.20
CA THR A 870 9.73 -11.04 -36.62
C THR A 870 11.10 -11.67 -36.89
N ARG A 871 11.45 -11.95 -38.14
CA ARG A 871 12.78 -12.48 -38.50
C ARG A 871 13.91 -11.59 -37.98
N GLY A 872 13.75 -10.27 -38.10
CA GLY A 872 14.71 -9.29 -37.59
C GLY A 872 14.85 -9.30 -36.07
N VAL A 873 13.74 -9.42 -35.33
CA VAL A 873 13.77 -9.50 -33.86
C VAL A 873 14.32 -10.85 -33.38
N LEU A 874 14.05 -11.94 -34.08
CA LEU A 874 14.65 -13.24 -33.78
C LEU A 874 16.17 -13.21 -33.99
N PHE A 875 16.64 -12.53 -35.04
CA PHE A 875 18.07 -12.30 -35.23
C PHE A 875 18.65 -11.38 -34.13
N TRP A 876 17.92 -10.36 -33.68
CA TRP A 876 18.31 -9.58 -32.50
C TRP A 876 18.46 -10.47 -31.27
N HIS A 877 17.46 -11.31 -30.97
CA HIS A 877 17.51 -12.24 -29.84
C HIS A 877 18.74 -13.16 -29.93
N GLU A 878 19.05 -13.66 -31.13
CA GLU A 878 20.26 -14.45 -31.37
C GLU A 878 21.54 -13.65 -31.07
N MET A 879 21.63 -12.40 -31.50
CA MET A 879 22.79 -11.53 -31.23
C MET A 879 22.93 -11.21 -29.75
N ASP A 880 21.84 -11.04 -28.99
CA ASP A 880 21.91 -10.93 -27.53
C ASP A 880 22.53 -12.19 -26.91
N GLN A 881 22.12 -13.37 -27.39
CA GLN A 881 22.60 -14.66 -26.89
C GLN A 881 24.01 -15.04 -27.34
N LYS A 882 24.51 -14.54 -28.46
CA LYS A 882 25.83 -14.93 -29.01
C LYS A 882 26.89 -13.84 -28.86
N ILE A 883 26.52 -12.58 -29.05
CA ILE A 883 27.45 -11.45 -29.14
C ILE A 883 27.32 -10.52 -27.93
N PHE A 884 26.14 -9.96 -27.66
CA PHE A 884 26.01 -8.86 -26.70
C PHE A 884 26.11 -9.32 -25.24
N LYS A 885 25.86 -10.60 -24.93
CA LYS A 885 26.17 -11.15 -23.60
C LYS A 885 27.67 -11.29 -23.30
N LEU A 886 28.54 -11.24 -24.32
CA LEU A 886 29.98 -11.37 -24.14
C LEU A 886 30.57 -10.07 -23.58
N ASP A 887 31.63 -10.22 -22.79
CA ASP A 887 32.49 -9.10 -22.37
C ASP A 887 32.94 -8.27 -23.58
N LYS A 888 32.98 -6.94 -23.45
CA LYS A 888 33.31 -6.02 -24.57
C LYS A 888 34.58 -6.42 -25.34
N ALA A 889 35.63 -6.85 -24.63
CA ALA A 889 36.90 -7.27 -25.24
C ALA A 889 36.77 -8.52 -26.14
N LYS A 890 35.79 -9.40 -25.89
CA LYS A 890 35.57 -10.65 -26.64
C LYS A 890 34.63 -10.47 -27.83
N ARG A 891 33.88 -9.35 -27.90
CA ARG A 891 32.87 -9.11 -28.94
C ARG A 891 33.49 -9.00 -30.34
N VAL A 892 34.47 -8.12 -30.54
CA VAL A 892 35.09 -7.91 -31.87
C VAL A 892 35.76 -9.19 -32.43
N PRO A 893 36.52 -9.98 -31.65
CA PRO A 893 37.01 -11.28 -32.11
C PRO A 893 35.90 -12.22 -32.57
N GLU A 894 34.78 -12.28 -31.85
CA GLU A 894 33.66 -13.15 -32.21
C GLU A 894 32.89 -12.63 -33.43
N LEU A 895 32.71 -11.32 -33.55
CA LEU A 895 32.16 -10.67 -34.75
C LEU A 895 32.97 -11.02 -36.00
N LYS A 896 34.30 -11.02 -35.91
CA LYS A 896 35.18 -11.40 -37.03
C LYS A 896 34.98 -12.86 -37.46
N LYS A 897 34.81 -13.79 -36.51
CA LYS A 897 34.55 -15.21 -36.82
C LYS A 897 33.21 -15.42 -37.51
N LEU A 898 32.18 -14.70 -37.06
CA LEU A 898 30.81 -14.81 -37.58
C LEU A 898 30.49 -13.78 -38.68
N ARG A 899 31.48 -13.06 -39.19
CA ARG A 899 31.31 -11.92 -40.10
C ARG A 899 30.34 -12.22 -41.24
N ASN A 900 30.64 -13.23 -42.05
CA ASN A 900 29.84 -13.55 -43.24
C ASN A 900 28.40 -13.92 -42.87
N TYR A 901 28.23 -14.65 -41.77
CA TYR A 901 26.92 -15.03 -41.25
C TYR A 901 26.10 -13.82 -40.79
N ILE A 902 26.72 -12.93 -40.00
CA ILE A 902 26.07 -11.71 -39.49
C ILE A 902 25.66 -10.81 -40.65
N ILE A 903 26.55 -10.58 -41.62
CA ILE A 903 26.25 -9.72 -42.77
C ILE A 903 25.11 -10.30 -43.60
N GLN A 904 25.10 -11.62 -43.85
CA GLN A 904 23.98 -12.27 -44.53
C GLN A 904 22.67 -12.04 -43.78
N LYS A 905 22.64 -12.29 -42.47
CA LYS A 905 21.43 -12.08 -41.64
C LYS A 905 20.98 -10.62 -41.59
N LEU A 906 21.91 -9.66 -41.56
CA LEU A 906 21.58 -8.23 -41.66
C LEU A 906 20.89 -7.91 -42.99
N ASN A 907 21.42 -8.43 -44.09
CA ASN A 907 20.86 -8.21 -45.44
C ASN A 907 19.54 -8.94 -45.67
N ASP A 908 19.35 -10.14 -45.13
CA ASP A 908 18.18 -10.98 -45.39
C ASP A 908 17.01 -10.68 -44.44
N ASP A 909 17.31 -10.40 -43.16
CA ASP A 909 16.31 -10.46 -42.10
C ASP A 909 16.19 -9.20 -41.25
N PHE A 910 17.16 -8.27 -41.26
CA PHE A 910 17.16 -7.14 -40.33
C PHE A 910 16.73 -5.82 -40.98
N GLN A 911 16.17 -4.92 -40.17
CA GLN A 911 15.74 -3.58 -40.61
C GLN A 911 16.89 -2.64 -40.97
N LYS A 912 18.10 -2.92 -40.46
CA LYS A 912 19.34 -2.23 -40.84
C LYS A 912 20.22 -3.19 -41.61
N VAL A 913 20.29 -3.00 -42.91
CA VAL A 913 21.10 -3.84 -43.80
C VAL A 913 22.59 -3.53 -43.65
N TRP A 914 23.43 -4.41 -44.16
CA TRP A 914 24.85 -4.10 -44.31
C TRP A 914 25.04 -3.01 -45.36
N PHE A 915 25.85 -2.00 -45.02
CA PHE A 915 26.08 -0.88 -45.93
C PHE A 915 26.84 -1.34 -47.18
N GLY A 916 27.92 -2.10 -47.01
CA GLY A 916 28.89 -2.40 -48.06
C GLY A 916 28.34 -3.22 -49.22
N ARG A 917 28.23 -2.59 -50.40
CA ARG A 917 27.73 -3.23 -51.62
C ARG A 917 28.40 -2.61 -52.85
N ASN A 918 29.08 -3.43 -53.65
CA ASN A 918 29.71 -2.97 -54.89
C ASN A 918 28.69 -2.84 -56.04
N ALA A 919 29.12 -2.31 -57.18
CA ALA A 919 28.28 -2.10 -58.36
C ALA A 919 27.73 -3.42 -58.98
N ALA A 920 28.42 -4.56 -58.76
CA ALA A 920 27.93 -5.89 -59.14
C ALA A 920 26.82 -6.39 -58.21
N GLY A 921 26.56 -5.68 -57.11
CA GLY A 921 25.57 -6.01 -56.10
C GLY A 921 26.08 -6.99 -55.03
N GLU A 922 27.37 -7.32 -55.04
CA GLU A 922 28.02 -8.21 -54.09
C GLU A 922 28.26 -7.50 -52.75
N THR A 923 28.26 -8.28 -51.68
CA THR A 923 28.56 -7.79 -50.34
C THR A 923 30.06 -7.62 -50.16
N VAL A 924 30.50 -6.39 -49.87
CA VAL A 924 31.91 -6.02 -49.66
C VAL A 924 32.06 -5.22 -48.36
N ASP A 925 33.30 -5.02 -47.88
CA ASP A 925 33.55 -4.07 -46.79
C ASP A 925 33.50 -2.62 -47.27
N LEU A 926 33.34 -1.66 -46.34
CA LEU A 926 33.32 -0.23 -46.70
C LEU A 926 34.64 0.18 -47.37
N GLU A 927 35.76 -0.36 -46.88
CA GLU A 927 37.10 -0.14 -47.41
C GLU A 927 37.28 -0.65 -48.86
N ASP A 928 36.41 -1.56 -49.31
CA ASP A 928 36.42 -2.17 -50.63
C ASP A 928 35.40 -1.54 -51.60
N MET A 929 34.75 -0.43 -51.20
CA MET A 929 33.86 0.35 -52.06
C MET A 929 34.59 1.55 -52.67
N THR A 930 34.25 1.88 -53.91
CA THR A 930 34.60 3.16 -54.53
C THR A 930 33.78 4.32 -53.96
N TYR A 931 34.25 5.56 -54.09
CA TYR A 931 33.49 6.73 -53.65
C TYR A 931 32.11 6.83 -54.33
N THR A 932 32.04 6.47 -55.61
CA THR A 932 30.79 6.40 -56.38
C THR A 932 29.82 5.40 -55.77
N GLU A 933 30.27 4.18 -55.48
CA GLU A 933 29.44 3.16 -54.82
C GLU A 933 28.95 3.61 -53.45
N VAL A 934 29.80 4.28 -52.65
CA VAL A 934 29.41 4.81 -51.33
C VAL A 934 28.30 5.84 -51.46
N VAL A 935 28.47 6.86 -52.33
CA VAL A 935 27.47 7.92 -52.52
C VAL A 935 26.14 7.35 -53.01
N HIS A 936 26.14 6.47 -54.01
CA HIS A 936 24.91 5.82 -54.48
C HIS A 936 24.25 4.98 -53.39
N ARG A 937 25.04 4.21 -52.63
CA ARG A 937 24.51 3.37 -51.56
C ARG A 937 23.91 4.19 -50.41
N MET A 938 24.45 5.38 -50.11
CA MET A 938 23.84 6.31 -49.17
C MET A 938 22.44 6.72 -49.64
N VAL A 939 22.28 7.09 -50.91
CA VAL A 939 20.96 7.45 -51.45
C VAL A 939 20.01 6.26 -51.44
N ASP A 940 20.45 5.10 -51.91
CA ASP A 940 19.62 3.89 -51.98
C ASP A 940 19.02 3.48 -50.62
N LEU A 941 19.70 3.81 -49.52
CA LEU A 941 19.27 3.44 -48.16
C LEU A 941 18.65 4.61 -47.38
N MET A 942 18.78 5.86 -47.83
CA MET A 942 18.31 7.05 -47.10
C MET A 942 17.23 7.84 -47.85
N TYR A 943 17.02 7.56 -49.14
CA TYR A 943 16.02 8.20 -49.99
C TYR A 943 14.96 7.19 -50.45
N VAL A 944 13.70 7.48 -50.14
CA VAL A 944 12.55 6.65 -50.50
C VAL A 944 12.12 6.98 -51.93
N LYS A 945 12.63 6.21 -52.88
CA LYS A 945 12.53 6.51 -54.31
C LYS A 945 11.09 6.67 -54.82
N HIS A 946 10.17 5.80 -54.40
CA HIS A 946 8.77 5.82 -54.87
C HIS A 946 7.94 6.94 -54.25
N GLU A 947 8.37 7.51 -53.13
CA GLU A 947 7.73 8.67 -52.48
C GLU A 947 8.44 10.00 -52.76
N SER A 948 9.59 9.94 -53.44
CA SER A 948 10.43 11.10 -53.74
C SER A 948 10.78 11.95 -52.50
N ARG A 949 11.12 11.28 -51.39
CA ARG A 949 11.52 11.96 -50.14
C ARG A 949 12.74 11.31 -49.50
N TRP A 950 13.46 12.08 -48.70
CA TRP A 950 14.43 11.54 -47.75
C TRP A 950 13.73 11.00 -46.52
N ILE A 951 14.30 9.96 -45.90
CA ILE A 951 13.81 9.44 -44.61
C ILE A 951 13.84 10.54 -43.55
N ASP A 952 14.90 11.36 -43.55
CA ASP A 952 15.05 12.52 -42.67
C ASP A 952 15.98 13.56 -43.32
N GLU A 953 15.71 14.85 -43.09
CA GLU A 953 16.52 15.97 -43.61
C GLU A 953 17.98 15.92 -43.15
N SER A 954 18.24 15.39 -41.96
CA SER A 954 19.59 15.22 -41.44
C SER A 954 20.39 14.13 -42.19
N LEU A 955 19.70 13.15 -42.79
CA LEU A 955 20.32 12.13 -43.65
C LEU A 955 20.62 12.67 -45.06
N LYS A 956 19.76 13.55 -45.59
CA LYS A 956 20.09 14.33 -46.81
C LYS A 956 21.36 15.15 -46.61
N LYS A 957 21.46 15.85 -45.46
CA LYS A 957 22.65 16.61 -45.07
C LYS A 957 23.88 15.71 -44.97
N LEU A 958 23.76 14.55 -44.33
CA LEU A 958 24.84 13.56 -44.23
C LEU A 958 25.39 13.17 -45.61
N THR A 959 24.51 12.84 -46.57
CA THR A 959 24.93 12.51 -47.94
C THR A 959 25.58 13.70 -48.63
N GLY A 960 25.03 14.91 -48.47
CA GLY A 960 25.63 16.13 -49.03
C GLY A 960 27.01 16.45 -48.47
N ASP A 961 27.21 16.28 -47.15
CA ASP A 961 28.51 16.46 -46.52
C ASP A 961 29.54 15.44 -47.03
N PHE A 962 29.14 14.18 -47.25
CA PHE A 962 30.03 13.17 -47.81
C PHE A 962 30.33 13.41 -49.30
N ILE A 963 29.36 13.90 -50.09
CA ILE A 963 29.60 14.32 -51.48
C ILE A 963 30.66 15.42 -51.52
N ARG A 964 30.57 16.43 -50.66
CA ARG A 964 31.61 17.49 -50.56
C ARG A 964 32.98 16.91 -50.22
N ARG A 965 33.03 15.86 -49.41
CA ARG A 965 34.28 15.15 -49.13
C ARG A 965 34.87 14.47 -50.37
N VAL A 966 34.03 13.94 -51.26
CA VAL A 966 34.47 13.42 -52.57
C VAL A 966 35.10 14.55 -53.40
N GLU A 967 34.46 15.72 -53.46
CA GLU A 967 34.99 16.88 -54.20
C GLU A 967 36.36 17.33 -53.63
N GLU A 968 36.48 17.42 -52.30
CA GLU A 968 37.75 17.73 -51.62
C GLU A 968 38.84 16.71 -51.92
N ARG A 969 38.50 15.43 -52.05
CA ARG A 969 39.46 14.36 -52.30
C ARG A 969 40.04 14.41 -53.72
N PHE A 970 39.20 14.73 -54.71
CA PHE A 970 39.56 14.65 -56.13
C PHE A 970 39.85 16.01 -56.78
N THR A 971 39.58 17.13 -56.11
CA THR A 971 40.02 18.44 -56.60
C THR A 971 41.54 18.61 -56.44
N THR A 972 42.19 19.14 -57.47
CA THR A 972 43.65 19.35 -57.51
C THR A 972 44.05 20.83 -57.49
N THR A 973 43.06 21.74 -57.54
CA THR A 973 43.29 23.20 -57.64
C THR A 973 42.47 23.95 -56.59
N GLU A 974 43.13 24.81 -55.80
CA GLU A 974 42.47 25.68 -54.84
C GLU A 974 41.58 26.72 -55.54
N GLY A 975 40.46 27.09 -54.91
CA GLY A 975 39.52 28.10 -55.41
C GLY A 975 38.41 27.56 -56.34
N GLN A 976 38.40 26.26 -56.65
CA GLN A 976 37.25 25.61 -57.30
C GLN A 976 36.05 25.57 -56.34
N PRO A 977 34.88 26.13 -56.69
CA PRO A 977 33.69 26.01 -55.86
C PRO A 977 33.14 24.58 -55.89
N SER A 978 32.48 24.16 -54.81
CA SER A 978 31.72 22.89 -54.77
C SER A 978 30.65 22.88 -55.86
N LEU A 979 30.48 21.77 -56.58
CA LEU A 979 29.38 21.57 -57.50
C LEU A 979 28.06 21.40 -56.73
N LEU A 980 28.09 20.92 -55.48
CA LEU A 980 26.96 20.90 -54.57
C LEU A 980 26.87 22.20 -53.74
N GLN A 981 26.33 23.24 -54.36
CA GLN A 981 26.18 24.56 -53.71
C GLN A 981 25.15 24.53 -52.58
N ASN A 982 24.00 23.88 -52.79
CA ASN A 982 22.95 23.76 -51.78
C ASN A 982 22.42 22.32 -51.67
N TYR A 983 22.20 21.82 -50.44
CA TYR A 983 21.64 20.50 -50.20
C TYR A 983 20.18 20.35 -50.67
N SER A 984 19.50 21.44 -51.05
CA SER A 984 18.22 21.36 -51.78
C SER A 984 18.33 20.67 -53.14
N GLU A 985 19.51 20.69 -53.77
CA GLU A 985 19.76 19.98 -55.04
C GLU A 985 19.62 18.45 -54.87
N LEU A 986 19.83 17.96 -53.65
CA LEU A 986 19.62 16.55 -53.30
C LEU A 986 18.16 16.18 -53.08
N ASN A 987 17.19 17.10 -53.23
CA ASN A 987 15.77 16.73 -53.24
C ASN A 987 15.44 15.79 -54.42
N THR A 988 16.22 15.85 -55.51
CA THR A 988 16.23 14.90 -56.61
C THR A 988 17.64 14.31 -56.75
N PRO A 989 18.02 13.34 -55.90
CA PRO A 989 19.43 13.03 -55.66
C PRO A 989 20.12 12.33 -56.82
N TYR A 990 19.46 11.38 -57.51
CA TYR A 990 20.11 10.59 -58.56
C TYR A 990 20.69 11.46 -59.70
N PRO A 991 19.92 12.37 -60.35
CA PRO A 991 20.49 13.24 -61.38
C PRO A 991 21.59 14.18 -60.87
N ALA A 992 21.44 14.72 -59.65
CA ALA A 992 22.41 15.63 -59.06
C ALA A 992 23.75 14.93 -58.81
N ILE A 993 23.70 13.71 -58.26
CA ILE A 993 24.88 12.90 -57.97
C ILE A 993 25.59 12.47 -59.24
N ASP A 994 24.85 12.02 -60.26
CA ASP A 994 25.44 11.61 -61.54
C ASP A 994 26.24 12.76 -62.18
N ASN A 995 25.70 13.99 -62.13
CA ASN A 995 26.38 15.19 -62.65
C ASN A 995 27.66 15.53 -61.85
N ILE A 996 27.61 15.43 -60.53
CA ILE A 996 28.77 15.73 -59.66
C ILE A 996 29.86 14.67 -59.87
N LEU A 997 29.50 13.39 -59.82
CA LEU A 997 30.45 12.28 -59.98
C LEU A 997 31.06 12.23 -61.39
N ALA A 998 30.33 12.64 -62.43
CA ALA A 998 30.88 12.77 -63.78
C ALA A 998 32.01 13.81 -63.88
N SER A 999 32.05 14.80 -62.97
CA SER A 999 33.12 15.79 -62.89
C SER A 999 34.37 15.29 -62.15
N TYR A 1000 34.25 14.16 -61.44
CA TYR A 1000 35.33 13.51 -60.70
C TYR A 1000 35.42 12.01 -61.06
N PRO A 1001 35.75 11.66 -62.32
CA PRO A 1001 35.63 10.28 -62.83
C PRO A 1001 36.48 9.25 -62.08
N GLU A 1002 37.59 9.68 -61.47
CA GLU A 1002 38.45 8.81 -60.64
C GLU A 1002 37.71 8.23 -59.41
N ALA A 1003 36.66 8.91 -58.94
CA ALA A 1003 35.79 8.47 -57.85
C ALA A 1003 35.04 7.16 -58.16
N ALA A 1004 34.96 6.75 -59.44
CA ALA A 1004 34.33 5.50 -59.88
C ALA A 1004 35.31 4.32 -59.93
N SER A 1005 36.62 4.57 -59.90
CA SER A 1005 37.65 3.53 -59.96
C SER A 1005 38.47 3.41 -58.67
N GLN A 1006 38.58 4.49 -57.90
CA GLN A 1006 39.36 4.50 -56.68
C GLN A 1006 38.51 4.08 -55.48
N LEU A 1007 39.01 3.09 -54.73
CA LEU A 1007 38.45 2.70 -53.43
C LEU A 1007 38.54 3.87 -52.44
N ILE A 1008 37.61 3.92 -51.49
CA ILE A 1008 37.59 4.93 -50.45
C ILE A 1008 38.91 4.92 -49.66
N ASN A 1009 39.49 6.12 -49.46
CA ASN A 1009 40.71 6.24 -48.67
C ASN A 1009 40.45 5.87 -47.20
N ALA A 1010 41.42 5.24 -46.53
CA ALA A 1010 41.31 4.86 -45.12
C ALA A 1010 40.93 6.04 -44.18
N GLN A 1011 41.40 7.26 -44.47
CA GLN A 1011 40.99 8.46 -43.72
C GLN A 1011 39.51 8.80 -43.92
N ASP A 1012 38.98 8.57 -45.12
CA ASP A 1012 37.61 8.90 -45.47
C ASP A 1012 36.62 7.81 -45.01
N VAL A 1013 37.07 6.56 -44.86
CA VAL A 1013 36.36 5.50 -44.12
C VAL A 1013 36.11 5.96 -42.68
N GLN A 1014 37.15 6.41 -41.98
CA GLN A 1014 37.03 6.95 -40.62
C GLN A 1014 36.11 8.18 -40.58
N HIS A 1015 36.26 9.09 -41.54
CA HIS A 1015 35.38 10.26 -41.66
C HIS A 1015 33.91 9.87 -41.83
N PHE A 1016 33.62 8.91 -42.71
CA PHE A 1016 32.26 8.39 -42.94
C PHE A 1016 31.67 7.78 -41.67
N LEU A 1017 32.43 6.93 -40.96
CA LEU A 1017 31.99 6.32 -39.70
C LEU A 1017 31.69 7.39 -38.63
N LEU A 1018 32.53 8.42 -38.52
CA LEU A 1018 32.30 9.56 -37.62
C LEU A 1018 31.05 10.37 -38.00
N LEU A 1019 30.83 10.61 -39.29
CA LEU A 1019 29.62 11.26 -39.79
C LEU A 1019 28.35 10.46 -39.45
N CYS A 1020 28.42 9.12 -39.48
CA CYS A 1020 27.33 8.24 -39.08
C CYS A 1020 27.01 8.30 -37.57
N GLN A 1021 27.93 8.79 -36.74
CA GLN A 1021 27.74 8.99 -35.29
C GLN A 1021 27.42 10.44 -34.90
N ARG A 1022 27.27 11.34 -35.87
CA ARG A 1022 27.09 12.77 -35.61
C ARG A 1022 25.84 13.05 -34.76
N ARG A 1023 25.99 13.92 -33.76
CA ARG A 1023 24.89 14.35 -32.88
C ARG A 1023 23.90 15.26 -33.63
N GLY A 1024 22.62 15.16 -33.27
CA GLY A 1024 21.54 15.96 -33.89
C GLY A 1024 21.12 15.45 -35.27
N GLN A 1025 21.55 14.24 -35.63
CA GLN A 1025 21.21 13.55 -36.87
C GLN A 1025 20.44 12.28 -36.52
N LYS A 1026 19.47 11.91 -37.36
CA LYS A 1026 18.80 10.61 -37.26
C LYS A 1026 19.87 9.50 -37.44
N PRO A 1027 19.91 8.47 -36.58
CA PRO A 1027 20.84 7.36 -36.76
C PRO A 1027 20.68 6.70 -38.12
N VAL A 1028 21.81 6.31 -38.73
CA VAL A 1028 21.80 5.73 -40.08
C VAL A 1028 21.00 4.43 -40.14
N PRO A 1029 20.24 4.18 -41.22
CA PRO A 1029 19.37 3.00 -41.37
C PRO A 1029 20.13 1.74 -41.82
N PHE A 1030 21.42 1.64 -41.52
CA PHE A 1030 22.29 0.52 -41.91
C PHE A 1030 23.39 0.29 -40.88
N VAL A 1031 24.10 -0.85 -41.02
CA VAL A 1031 25.30 -1.17 -40.27
C VAL A 1031 26.53 -0.91 -41.15
N PRO A 1032 27.36 0.09 -40.83
CA PRO A 1032 28.51 0.46 -41.66
C PRO A 1032 29.77 -0.37 -41.38
N SER A 1033 29.89 -0.99 -40.20
CA SER A 1033 31.05 -1.81 -39.82
C SER A 1033 30.69 -2.77 -38.66
N LEU A 1034 31.49 -3.85 -38.52
CA LEU A 1034 31.45 -4.79 -37.39
C LEU A 1034 32.60 -4.50 -36.40
N ASP A 1035 32.55 -3.31 -35.79
CA ASP A 1035 33.55 -2.79 -34.85
C ASP A 1035 33.07 -2.89 -33.39
N GLU A 1036 33.79 -2.25 -32.46
CA GLU A 1036 33.38 -2.11 -31.06
C GLU A 1036 32.03 -1.40 -30.86
N ASN A 1037 31.54 -0.66 -31.87
CA ASN A 1037 30.28 0.06 -31.86
C ASN A 1037 29.13 -0.74 -32.50
N PHE A 1038 29.33 -2.01 -32.86
CA PHE A 1038 28.29 -2.83 -33.51
C PHE A 1038 26.95 -2.84 -32.76
N GLU A 1039 26.95 -2.90 -31.43
CA GLU A 1039 25.70 -2.84 -30.65
C GLU A 1039 24.92 -1.54 -30.87
N TYR A 1040 25.62 -0.40 -30.94
CA TYR A 1040 25.02 0.89 -31.26
C TYR A 1040 24.46 0.89 -32.69
N TRP A 1041 25.25 0.45 -33.67
CA TRP A 1041 24.80 0.37 -35.06
C TRP A 1041 23.54 -0.49 -35.21
N PHE A 1042 23.51 -1.61 -34.50
CA PHE A 1042 22.43 -2.59 -34.53
C PHE A 1042 21.15 -2.08 -33.84
N LYS A 1043 21.24 -1.60 -32.59
CA LYS A 1043 20.07 -1.36 -31.72
C LYS A 1043 19.51 0.06 -31.77
N LYS A 1044 20.31 1.07 -32.14
CA LYS A 1044 19.92 2.48 -32.01
C LYS A 1044 18.76 2.86 -32.94
N ASP A 1045 17.80 3.65 -32.45
CA ASP A 1045 16.65 4.18 -33.22
C ASP A 1045 15.95 3.09 -34.06
N SER A 1046 15.49 2.05 -33.35
CA SER A 1046 15.02 0.80 -33.93
C SER A 1046 13.51 0.65 -34.02
N LEU A 1047 12.72 1.68 -33.67
CA LEU A 1047 11.27 1.55 -33.53
C LEU A 1047 10.47 2.24 -34.66
N TRP A 1048 10.99 3.33 -35.23
CA TRP A 1048 10.27 4.14 -36.22
C TRP A 1048 9.95 3.38 -37.52
N GLN A 1049 10.75 2.35 -37.84
CA GLN A 1049 10.58 1.48 -39.01
C GLN A 1049 9.23 0.73 -39.01
N SER A 1050 8.61 0.55 -37.83
CA SER A 1050 7.28 -0.07 -37.73
C SER A 1050 6.14 0.87 -38.15
N GLU A 1051 6.38 2.18 -38.16
CA GLU A 1051 5.42 3.20 -38.59
C GLU A 1051 5.69 3.69 -40.01
N ASP A 1052 6.95 3.66 -40.47
CA ASP A 1052 7.35 4.02 -41.82
C ASP A 1052 8.00 2.83 -42.56
N LEU A 1053 7.18 1.82 -42.88
CA LEU A 1053 7.63 0.62 -43.58
C LEU A 1053 8.08 0.92 -45.02
N GLU A 1054 7.61 2.03 -45.61
CA GLU A 1054 7.99 2.49 -46.95
C GLU A 1054 9.47 2.84 -47.07
N ALA A 1055 10.09 3.22 -45.95
CA ALA A 1055 11.53 3.46 -45.85
C ALA A 1055 12.37 2.21 -45.58
N VAL A 1056 11.75 1.06 -45.29
CA VAL A 1056 12.45 -0.19 -44.97
C VAL A 1056 12.76 -0.95 -46.25
N VAL A 1057 13.94 -1.56 -46.32
CA VAL A 1057 14.36 -2.36 -47.48
C VAL A 1057 13.32 -3.46 -47.77
N GLY A 1058 12.75 -3.40 -48.97
CA GLY A 1058 11.72 -4.32 -49.45
C GLY A 1058 10.33 -4.14 -48.83
N GLN A 1059 10.10 -3.05 -48.07
CA GLN A 1059 8.84 -2.80 -47.34
C GLN A 1059 8.38 -4.01 -46.50
N ASP A 1060 9.36 -4.71 -45.94
CA ASP A 1060 9.19 -6.04 -45.37
C ASP A 1060 9.07 -5.97 -43.85
N VAL A 1061 7.84 -6.15 -43.35
CA VAL A 1061 7.53 -6.13 -41.92
C VAL A 1061 8.33 -7.17 -41.13
N GLY A 1062 8.72 -8.28 -41.76
CA GLY A 1062 9.51 -9.35 -41.16
C GLY A 1062 10.88 -8.89 -40.67
N ARG A 1063 11.35 -7.70 -41.10
CA ARG A 1063 12.62 -7.09 -40.67
C ARG A 1063 12.52 -6.20 -39.45
N THR A 1064 11.32 -5.70 -39.19
CA THR A 1064 11.10 -4.56 -38.30
C THR A 1064 10.94 -4.96 -36.84
N CYS A 1065 11.22 -4.02 -35.94
CA CYS A 1065 10.89 -4.14 -34.52
C CYS A 1065 9.53 -3.51 -34.25
N ILE A 1066 8.56 -4.32 -33.82
CA ILE A 1066 7.23 -3.86 -33.38
C ILE A 1066 7.11 -4.19 -31.90
N LEU A 1067 6.93 -3.19 -31.04
CA LEU A 1067 6.70 -3.44 -29.61
C LEU A 1067 5.32 -4.05 -29.44
N GLN A 1068 5.20 -5.17 -28.72
CA GLN A 1068 3.88 -5.68 -28.38
C GLN A 1068 3.88 -6.55 -27.13
N GLY A 1069 2.88 -6.37 -26.27
CA GLY A 1069 2.73 -7.14 -25.03
C GLY A 1069 2.15 -8.53 -25.31
N PRO A 1070 2.72 -9.60 -24.72
CA PRO A 1070 2.28 -10.97 -24.99
C PRO A 1070 0.82 -11.22 -24.65
N MET A 1071 0.30 -10.63 -23.57
CA MET A 1071 -1.11 -10.81 -23.19
C MET A 1071 -2.07 -9.94 -24.00
N ALA A 1072 -1.70 -8.69 -24.28
CA ALA A 1072 -2.58 -7.75 -24.97
C ALA A 1072 -2.79 -8.10 -26.46
N ALA A 1073 -1.89 -8.87 -27.05
CA ALA A 1073 -1.93 -9.25 -28.46
C ALA A 1073 -3.25 -9.95 -28.86
N LYS A 1074 -3.76 -10.86 -28.02
CA LYS A 1074 -5.00 -11.64 -28.31
C LYS A 1074 -6.27 -10.82 -28.42
N PHE A 1075 -6.24 -9.56 -27.97
CA PHE A 1075 -7.35 -8.62 -28.06
C PHE A 1075 -7.26 -7.68 -29.27
N SER A 1076 -6.14 -7.71 -30.00
CA SER A 1076 -5.84 -6.78 -31.08
C SER A 1076 -6.21 -7.39 -32.43
N ASN A 1077 -7.50 -7.66 -32.67
CA ASN A 1077 -7.92 -8.52 -33.78
C ASN A 1077 -8.51 -7.76 -34.98
N ILE A 1078 -8.94 -6.51 -34.77
CA ILE A 1078 -9.57 -5.68 -35.81
C ILE A 1078 -8.60 -4.55 -36.19
N ILE A 1079 -8.07 -4.64 -37.41
CA ILE A 1079 -7.16 -3.63 -37.97
C ILE A 1079 -7.97 -2.38 -38.36
N ASP A 1080 -7.40 -1.21 -38.07
CA ASP A 1080 -7.99 0.09 -38.39
C ASP A 1080 -9.37 0.31 -37.76
N GLU A 1081 -9.61 -0.27 -36.58
CA GLU A 1081 -10.71 0.11 -35.70
C GLU A 1081 -10.45 1.55 -35.18
N PRO A 1082 -11.41 2.49 -35.31
CA PRO A 1082 -11.23 3.84 -34.79
C PRO A 1082 -10.93 3.85 -33.30
N VAL A 1083 -10.01 4.71 -32.87
CA VAL A 1083 -9.63 4.83 -31.44
C VAL A 1083 -10.84 5.12 -30.53
N ALA A 1084 -11.80 5.91 -31.04
CA ALA A 1084 -13.04 6.21 -30.34
C ALA A 1084 -13.89 4.96 -30.11
N ASP A 1085 -14.02 4.10 -31.11
CA ASP A 1085 -14.86 2.89 -31.04
C ASP A 1085 -14.30 1.89 -30.02
N ILE A 1086 -12.97 1.69 -30.03
CA ILE A 1086 -12.28 0.83 -29.05
C ILE A 1086 -12.57 1.31 -27.62
N LEU A 1087 -12.32 2.60 -27.35
CA LEU A 1087 -12.38 3.13 -25.99
C LEU A 1087 -13.82 3.30 -25.50
N ASN A 1088 -14.74 3.72 -26.38
CA ASN A 1088 -16.18 3.78 -26.08
C ASN A 1088 -16.74 2.38 -25.80
N GLY A 1089 -16.34 1.37 -26.59
CA GLY A 1089 -16.77 0.00 -26.37
C GLY A 1089 -16.37 -0.53 -24.99
N ILE A 1090 -15.13 -0.24 -24.55
CA ILE A 1090 -14.66 -0.63 -23.22
C ILE A 1090 -15.42 0.13 -22.12
N HIS A 1091 -15.54 1.45 -22.24
CA HIS A 1091 -16.22 2.28 -21.24
C HIS A 1091 -17.69 1.90 -21.09
N GLN A 1092 -18.39 1.71 -22.21
CA GLN A 1092 -19.78 1.29 -22.24
C GLN A 1092 -19.95 -0.11 -21.64
N GLY A 1093 -19.05 -1.04 -21.92
CA GLY A 1093 -19.05 -2.36 -21.28
C GLY A 1093 -18.87 -2.28 -19.76
N HIS A 1094 -18.04 -1.36 -19.25
CA HIS A 1094 -17.95 -1.10 -17.80
C HIS A 1094 -19.25 -0.53 -17.25
N ILE A 1095 -19.87 0.43 -17.93
CA ILE A 1095 -21.16 1.01 -17.52
C ILE A 1095 -22.23 -0.08 -17.43
N GLU A 1096 -22.34 -0.94 -18.44
CA GLU A 1096 -23.31 -2.04 -18.48
C GLU A 1096 -23.10 -3.02 -17.32
N SER A 1097 -21.85 -3.35 -17.02
CA SER A 1097 -21.50 -4.25 -15.92
C SER A 1097 -21.84 -3.61 -14.56
N LEU A 1098 -21.58 -2.31 -14.38
CA LEU A 1098 -21.93 -1.58 -13.15
C LEU A 1098 -23.44 -1.38 -12.98
N ILE A 1099 -24.18 -1.11 -14.05
CA ILE A 1099 -25.65 -1.02 -13.98
C ILE A 1099 -26.21 -2.33 -13.45
N LYS A 1100 -25.68 -3.46 -13.93
CA LYS A 1100 -26.09 -4.79 -13.48
C LYS A 1100 -25.70 -5.06 -12.03
N ASP A 1101 -24.44 -4.86 -11.67
CA ASP A 1101 -23.89 -5.34 -10.40
C ASP A 1101 -24.11 -4.37 -9.23
N VAL A 1102 -24.16 -3.07 -9.49
CA VAL A 1102 -24.29 -2.00 -8.47
C VAL A 1102 -25.69 -1.40 -8.43
N TYR A 1103 -26.37 -1.28 -9.58
CA TYR A 1103 -27.68 -0.62 -9.69
C TYR A 1103 -28.83 -1.62 -9.98
N GLY A 1104 -28.60 -2.93 -9.86
CA GLY A 1104 -29.63 -3.96 -10.01
C GLY A 1104 -30.32 -4.00 -11.38
N GLY A 1105 -29.66 -3.49 -12.43
CA GLY A 1105 -30.23 -3.35 -13.77
C GLY A 1105 -31.01 -2.07 -14.03
N ASP A 1106 -31.19 -1.19 -13.03
CA ASP A 1106 -31.96 0.04 -13.15
C ASP A 1106 -31.09 1.28 -13.41
N ASN A 1107 -31.11 1.75 -14.65
CA ASN A 1107 -30.39 2.96 -15.07
C ASN A 1107 -30.95 4.27 -14.47
N SER A 1108 -32.17 4.27 -13.92
CA SER A 1108 -32.77 5.45 -13.29
C SER A 1108 -32.16 5.74 -11.91
N GLY A 1109 -31.54 4.75 -11.26
CA GLY A 1109 -30.83 4.91 -9.99
C GLY A 1109 -29.47 5.61 -10.08
N VAL A 1110 -28.99 5.94 -11.29
CA VAL A 1110 -27.71 6.64 -11.49
C VAL A 1110 -27.86 8.13 -11.15
N PRO A 1111 -27.08 8.67 -10.17
CA PRO A 1111 -27.14 10.08 -9.79
C PRO A 1111 -26.81 11.03 -10.95
N VAL A 1112 -27.41 12.22 -10.93
CA VAL A 1112 -27.17 13.29 -11.91
C VAL A 1112 -26.52 14.48 -11.22
N ILE A 1113 -25.45 15.01 -11.81
CA ILE A 1113 -24.77 16.25 -11.40
C ILE A 1113 -24.69 17.22 -12.58
N GLU A 1114 -24.46 18.50 -12.33
CA GLU A 1114 -24.40 19.51 -13.40
C GLU A 1114 -23.25 19.23 -14.40
N TYR A 1115 -22.03 19.06 -13.87
CA TYR A 1115 -20.83 18.76 -14.64
C TYR A 1115 -19.95 17.73 -13.92
N PHE A 1116 -19.14 16.98 -14.67
CA PHE A 1116 -18.26 15.94 -14.15
C PHE A 1116 -16.80 16.39 -14.11
N GLY A 1117 -16.12 16.14 -12.99
CA GLY A 1117 -14.71 16.47 -12.76
C GLY A 1117 -14.48 17.52 -11.67
N GLY A 1118 -13.21 17.73 -11.30
CA GLY A 1118 -12.80 18.69 -10.28
C GLY A 1118 -12.21 18.03 -9.04
N ARG A 1119 -11.73 18.84 -8.08
CA ARG A 1119 -11.22 18.33 -6.80
C ARG A 1119 -12.35 17.64 -6.03
N PHE A 1120 -12.04 16.53 -5.37
CA PHE A 1120 -12.99 15.85 -4.47
C PHE A 1120 -13.55 16.82 -3.43
N GLN A 1121 -14.87 16.80 -3.23
CA GLN A 1121 -15.50 17.53 -2.16
C GLN A 1121 -15.00 16.96 -0.83
N GLN A 1122 -14.24 17.76 -0.09
CA GLN A 1122 -14.11 17.57 1.35
C GLN A 1122 -15.25 18.36 1.98
N GLU A 1123 -15.99 17.75 2.90
CA GLU A 1123 -16.94 18.47 3.73
C GLU A 1123 -16.20 19.65 4.38
N VAL A 1124 -16.76 20.85 4.24
CA VAL A 1124 -16.24 22.00 4.95
C VAL A 1124 -16.70 21.82 6.38
N ASP A 1125 -15.77 21.44 7.25
CA ASP A 1125 -16.02 21.37 8.67
C ASP A 1125 -16.56 22.74 9.13
N ASP A 1126 -17.72 22.78 9.77
CA ASP A 1126 -18.42 24.00 10.22
C ASP A 1126 -17.77 24.61 11.48
N SER A 1127 -16.54 24.20 11.82
CA SER A 1127 -15.78 24.77 12.94
C SER A 1127 -15.72 26.29 12.85
N ASP A 1128 -16.14 26.95 13.95
CA ASP A 1128 -16.13 28.40 14.13
C ASP A 1128 -14.78 28.98 13.71
N ILE A 1129 -14.72 29.58 12.52
CA ILE A 1129 -13.51 30.25 12.03
C ILE A 1129 -13.43 31.59 12.78
N ASP A 1130 -12.43 31.70 13.66
CA ASP A 1130 -12.12 32.96 14.32
C ASP A 1130 -11.96 34.06 13.27
N GLY A 1131 -12.72 35.14 13.41
CA GLY A 1131 -12.71 36.24 12.46
C GLY A 1131 -13.63 36.12 11.23
N LEU A 1132 -14.38 35.03 11.04
CA LEU A 1132 -15.46 34.94 10.04
C LEU A 1132 -16.83 34.92 10.72
N THR A 1133 -17.76 35.75 10.27
CA THR A 1133 -19.17 35.69 10.65
C THR A 1133 -20.01 35.27 9.46
N ILE A 1134 -20.74 34.17 9.60
CA ILE A 1134 -21.69 33.68 8.61
C ILE A 1134 -23.10 34.00 9.11
N SER A 1135 -23.92 34.65 8.27
CA SER A 1135 -25.34 34.92 8.57
C SER A 1135 -26.18 34.42 7.41
N GLU A 1136 -27.10 33.49 7.71
CA GLU A 1136 -27.98 32.84 6.74
C GLU A 1136 -29.43 33.30 6.93
N ASP A 1137 -30.02 33.79 5.85
CA ASP A 1137 -31.44 34.10 5.68
C ASP A 1137 -32.03 33.19 4.58
N ALA A 1138 -33.36 33.08 4.51
CA ALA A 1138 -34.05 32.18 3.58
C ALA A 1138 -33.67 32.33 2.08
N ASN A 1139 -33.15 33.49 1.68
CA ASN A 1139 -32.74 33.77 0.30
C ASN A 1139 -31.35 34.43 0.22
N LYS A 1140 -30.53 34.33 1.28
CA LYS A 1140 -29.26 35.05 1.33
C LYS A 1140 -28.31 34.40 2.32
N VAL A 1141 -27.06 34.24 1.93
CA VAL A 1141 -25.96 33.96 2.87
C VAL A 1141 -24.97 35.11 2.80
N SER A 1142 -24.57 35.63 3.95
CA SER A 1142 -23.54 36.67 4.03
C SER A 1142 -22.37 36.22 4.88
N TYR A 1143 -21.17 36.47 4.34
CA TYR A 1143 -19.89 36.17 4.94
C TYR A 1143 -19.16 37.47 5.23
N ARG A 1144 -18.81 37.70 6.49
CA ARG A 1144 -18.09 38.90 6.92
C ARG A 1144 -16.80 38.53 7.60
N LEU A 1145 -15.69 39.00 7.05
CA LEU A 1145 -14.38 38.89 7.68
C LEU A 1145 -14.15 40.03 8.66
N SER A 1146 -13.55 39.73 9.80
CA SER A 1146 -13.23 40.68 10.85
C SER A 1146 -12.37 41.80 10.29
N SER A 1147 -12.68 43.03 10.71
CA SER A 1147 -11.85 44.20 10.41
C SER A 1147 -10.67 44.34 11.37
N SER A 1148 -10.53 43.45 12.35
CA SER A 1148 -9.40 43.48 13.29
C SER A 1148 -8.10 43.10 12.58
N PRO A 1149 -7.01 43.87 12.72
CA PRO A 1149 -5.69 43.51 12.18
C PRO A 1149 -5.09 42.25 12.81
N THR A 1150 -5.60 41.83 13.96
CA THR A 1150 -5.11 40.65 14.71
C THR A 1150 -6.03 39.45 14.59
N ALA A 1151 -7.10 39.55 13.79
CA ALA A 1151 -7.97 38.40 13.54
C ALA A 1151 -7.33 37.47 12.52
N ASP A 1152 -7.34 36.18 12.81
CA ASP A 1152 -7.00 35.17 11.84
C ASP A 1152 -8.05 35.19 10.72
N LEU A 1153 -7.60 35.03 9.48
CA LEU A 1153 -8.49 34.98 8.31
C LEU A 1153 -8.51 33.54 7.77
N PRO A 1154 -9.62 33.12 7.13
CA PRO A 1154 -9.70 31.79 6.56
C PRO A 1154 -8.62 31.56 5.49
N ASP A 1155 -8.12 30.33 5.40
CA ASP A 1155 -7.30 29.89 4.27
C ASP A 1155 -8.05 30.07 2.94
N LEU A 1156 -7.32 30.41 1.88
CA LEU A 1156 -7.91 30.73 0.58
C LEU A 1156 -8.72 29.56 -0.01
N ASP A 1157 -8.23 28.33 0.08
CA ASP A 1157 -8.92 27.18 -0.50
C ASP A 1157 -10.22 26.89 0.30
N ARG A 1158 -10.18 27.00 1.64
CA ARG A 1158 -11.39 26.87 2.48
C ARG A 1158 -12.40 27.98 2.20
N TRP A 1159 -11.92 29.22 2.06
CA TRP A 1159 -12.75 30.37 1.72
C TRP A 1159 -13.46 30.21 0.37
N LEU A 1160 -12.74 29.77 -0.66
CA LEU A 1160 -13.33 29.55 -1.98
C LEU A 1160 -14.37 28.42 -1.97
N ARG A 1161 -14.19 27.37 -1.16
CA ARG A 1161 -15.20 26.31 -0.98
C ARG A 1161 -16.48 26.82 -0.34
N LEU A 1162 -16.37 27.67 0.68
CA LEU A 1162 -17.53 28.31 1.30
C LEU A 1162 -18.30 29.13 0.26
N LEU A 1163 -17.61 29.97 -0.52
CA LEU A 1163 -18.25 30.79 -1.56
C LEU A 1163 -18.85 29.97 -2.71
N ALA A 1164 -18.24 28.83 -3.05
CA ALA A 1164 -18.72 27.92 -4.07
C ALA A 1164 -20.06 27.27 -3.69
N GLY A 1165 -20.22 26.93 -2.41
CA GLY A 1165 -21.34 26.14 -1.89
C GLY A 1165 -21.28 24.66 -2.29
N PRO A 1166 -22.17 23.82 -1.73
CA PRO A 1166 -22.13 22.37 -1.93
C PRO A 1166 -22.68 21.92 -3.29
N SER A 1167 -23.59 22.69 -3.88
CA SER A 1167 -24.27 22.34 -5.14
C SER A 1167 -23.41 22.59 -6.38
N TYR A 1168 -23.13 21.54 -7.14
CA TYR A 1168 -22.47 21.64 -8.45
C TYR A 1168 -23.29 22.53 -9.39
N SER A 1169 -22.77 23.72 -9.67
CA SER A 1169 -23.44 24.79 -10.41
C SER A 1169 -22.39 25.70 -11.07
N TRP A 1170 -22.83 26.71 -11.82
CA TRP A 1170 -21.94 27.73 -12.36
C TRP A 1170 -21.16 28.46 -11.25
N ARG A 1171 -21.79 28.74 -10.10
CA ARG A 1171 -21.15 29.35 -8.91
C ARG A 1171 -20.03 28.46 -8.40
N HIS A 1172 -20.30 27.17 -8.26
CA HIS A 1172 -19.32 26.20 -7.78
C HIS A 1172 -18.08 26.15 -8.70
N ALA A 1173 -18.30 26.06 -10.01
CA ALA A 1173 -17.24 26.08 -11.01
C ALA A 1173 -16.46 27.40 -10.99
N MET A 1174 -17.13 28.54 -10.83
CA MET A 1174 -16.50 29.86 -10.84
C MET A 1174 -15.46 30.03 -9.73
N PHE A 1175 -15.71 29.50 -8.53
CA PHE A 1175 -14.78 29.64 -7.40
C PHE A 1175 -13.75 28.51 -7.31
N LEU A 1176 -14.09 27.29 -7.75
CA LEU A 1176 -13.21 26.12 -7.55
C LEU A 1176 -12.48 25.63 -8.79
N ALA A 1177 -12.87 26.05 -10.01
CA ALA A 1177 -12.08 25.71 -11.19
C ALA A 1177 -10.66 26.28 -11.07
N ASP A 1178 -9.65 25.47 -11.37
CA ASP A 1178 -8.25 25.93 -11.33
C ASP A 1178 -7.92 26.87 -12.50
N VAL A 1179 -8.61 26.69 -13.64
CA VAL A 1179 -8.33 27.39 -14.89
C VAL A 1179 -9.61 27.90 -15.54
N PHE A 1180 -9.55 29.10 -16.10
CA PHE A 1180 -10.49 29.60 -17.09
C PHE A 1180 -9.84 29.54 -18.47
N VAL A 1181 -10.59 29.07 -19.45
CA VAL A 1181 -10.09 28.84 -20.80
C VAL A 1181 -10.18 30.15 -21.60
N GLN A 1182 -9.08 30.56 -22.24
CA GLN A 1182 -9.03 31.72 -23.14
C GLN A 1182 -8.60 31.25 -24.55
N GLY A 1183 -9.57 31.07 -25.44
CA GLY A 1183 -9.33 30.37 -26.70
C GLY A 1183 -8.95 28.90 -26.42
N HIS A 1184 -7.67 28.57 -26.52
CA HIS A 1184 -7.12 27.26 -26.15
C HIS A 1184 -6.15 27.32 -24.95
N ARG A 1185 -5.87 28.53 -24.44
CA ARG A 1185 -4.90 28.76 -23.37
C ARG A 1185 -5.54 28.61 -21.99
N PHE A 1186 -4.75 28.16 -21.03
CA PHE A 1186 -5.14 28.10 -19.62
C PHE A 1186 -4.74 29.38 -18.91
N GLN A 1187 -5.73 30.09 -18.37
CA GLN A 1187 -5.54 31.21 -17.46
C GLN A 1187 -5.90 30.75 -16.04
N THR A 1188 -5.01 31.00 -15.07
CA THR A 1188 -5.32 30.74 -13.65
C THR A 1188 -6.58 31.49 -13.25
N ASN A 1189 -7.48 30.81 -12.53
CA ASN A 1189 -8.76 31.39 -12.11
C ASN A 1189 -8.58 32.74 -11.38
N PRO A 1190 -9.04 33.85 -11.98
CA PRO A 1190 -8.91 35.19 -11.39
C PRO A 1190 -9.64 35.34 -10.05
N MET A 1191 -10.68 34.54 -9.80
CA MET A 1191 -11.45 34.60 -8.56
C MET A 1191 -10.58 34.33 -7.34
N LYS A 1192 -9.59 33.43 -7.45
CA LYS A 1192 -8.62 33.18 -6.38
C LYS A 1192 -7.90 34.44 -5.89
N ARG A 1193 -7.76 35.46 -6.75
CA ARG A 1193 -7.19 36.77 -6.41
C ARG A 1193 -8.24 37.80 -6.02
N ILE A 1194 -9.36 37.83 -6.73
CA ILE A 1194 -10.41 38.86 -6.55
C ILE A 1194 -11.06 38.73 -5.17
N VAL A 1195 -11.34 37.49 -4.74
CA VAL A 1195 -11.99 37.21 -3.46
C VAL A 1195 -11.01 36.68 -2.42
N ALA A 1196 -9.71 36.91 -2.57
CA ALA A 1196 -8.73 36.49 -1.57
C ALA A 1196 -9.07 37.14 -0.20
N PRO A 1197 -9.14 36.38 0.91
CA PRO A 1197 -9.53 36.91 2.22
C PRO A 1197 -8.73 38.17 2.61
N VAL A 1198 -9.42 39.27 2.90
CA VAL A 1198 -8.81 40.50 3.45
C VAL A 1198 -9.65 41.04 4.62
N PRO A 1199 -9.03 41.78 5.57
CA PRO A 1199 -9.75 42.33 6.71
C PRO A 1199 -10.93 43.21 6.30
N GLY A 1200 -12.10 42.97 6.90
CA GLY A 1200 -13.32 43.72 6.62
C GLY A 1200 -14.01 43.36 5.29
N MET A 1201 -13.57 42.33 4.56
CA MET A 1201 -14.27 41.84 3.37
C MET A 1201 -15.69 41.39 3.74
N TYR A 1202 -16.64 41.77 2.89
CA TYR A 1202 -18.03 41.30 2.96
C TYR A 1202 -18.40 40.66 1.62
N VAL A 1203 -18.87 39.42 1.67
CA VAL A 1203 -19.40 38.70 0.50
C VAL A 1203 -20.83 38.29 0.78
N GLU A 1204 -21.71 38.53 -0.18
CA GLU A 1204 -23.12 38.19 -0.10
C GLU A 1204 -23.48 37.31 -1.28
N VAL A 1205 -24.14 36.19 -1.00
CA VAL A 1205 -24.71 35.31 -2.02
C VAL A 1205 -26.22 35.32 -1.86
N SER A 1206 -26.90 35.97 -2.80
CA SER A 1206 -28.36 35.96 -2.89
C SER A 1206 -28.83 34.65 -3.53
N PHE A 1207 -29.99 34.13 -3.09
CA PHE A 1207 -30.62 32.90 -3.57
C PHE A 1207 -29.65 31.71 -3.71
N PRO A 1208 -28.94 31.31 -2.63
CA PRO A 1208 -27.80 30.39 -2.69
C PRO A 1208 -28.14 28.98 -3.20
N ASP A 1209 -29.41 28.56 -3.09
CA ASP A 1209 -29.91 27.24 -3.46
C ASP A 1209 -30.65 27.20 -4.81
N ASP A 1210 -30.82 28.35 -5.47
CA ASP A 1210 -31.45 28.46 -6.79
C ASP A 1210 -30.43 29.03 -7.79
N PRO A 1211 -29.63 28.18 -8.48
CA PRO A 1211 -28.57 28.63 -9.38
C PRO A 1211 -29.03 29.55 -10.51
N SER A 1212 -30.32 29.56 -10.84
CA SER A 1212 -30.90 30.43 -11.87
C SER A 1212 -31.17 31.86 -11.37
N LYS A 1213 -31.24 32.04 -10.04
CA LYS A 1213 -31.45 33.33 -9.36
C LYS A 1213 -30.24 33.81 -8.57
N THR A 1214 -29.31 32.92 -8.24
CA THR A 1214 -27.98 33.27 -7.70
C THR A 1214 -27.25 34.18 -8.69
#